data_AF-A0A970TZN0-F1
#
_entry.id   AF-A0A970TZN0-F1
#
_cell.length_a   1.000
_cell.length_b   1.000
_cell.length_c   1.000
_cell.angle_alpha   90.00
_cell.angle_beta   90.00
_cell.angle_gamma   90.00
#
_symmetry.space_group_name_H-M   'P 1'
#
loop_
_entity.id
_entity.type
_entity.pdbx_description
1 polymer ?
#
loop_
_entity_poly.entity_id
_entity_poly.type
_entity_poly.pdbx_seq_one_letter_code
_entity_poly.pdbx_strand_id
1 'polypeptide(L)'
;MFRRHHIRLLDFRLALLVFLAIAAIFLITGYWVVQRTRNFYLSQMAAEAHRLAGSYSQQVVVSAQAEEIVASLLAAKIEVAGDVIVQTERPYSDALLSQLAEVLGVDEIYAYTPDGVIRHASNGRTIGWTATPDHPVHTFMVSGQASEIGPIRPDTESGVYYQYGYFRTSDGGFIQIGVLADKIQALLSQFELQKMLGELAQSDYIQYIGLADAAFNPPPDSPAGLDWARLMSPDAREAIQAGEDVHATQTVAGIPMYFELAPVLVDGELLGALVLGHDMHATNNLIRNVTTAWLAALGIIFLLVMATLIGVRLRNRLLFQGYYFNPLTGLPNRHYLDASLGSAPQADTDGALILINCQNMSLVNTLYGYAFGDQMIRDLANELKQLIREPDQLAHLISDRFIALIRPSSGRDGLVSLCDHIQAAAARLYPDKKLKLAIAAVECHPGPLEPDKLIRQASLVLRHHAGQNSQACYFYDQAMEETLERQDQIETILRSLSVGQGLEQFSLVYQPIVDLKTMRIAGFEALSRLKTARLGFVPPPEFIAIAEQTQLIVPLGQRVLRLACRFIADLTKAGFGQIRVSVNISALELLRDAFVPDLDAIVRETGIDSANLGVELTESVFSDNIDLINERFMQLKARNIRIAIDDFGTGYSSLSRERDLAVDAIKIDKSFID
;
A
#
# COMPACT_ATOMS: atom_id res chain seq x y z
N MET A 1 -24.18 -17.30 -0.95
CA MET A 1 -24.15 -16.89 -2.37
C MET A 1 -23.51 -15.50 -2.64
N PHE A 2 -22.91 -14.80 -1.67
CA PHE A 2 -22.16 -13.53 -1.89
C PHE A 2 -20.64 -13.70 -2.14
N ARG A 3 -20.14 -14.95 -2.20
CA ARG A 3 -18.73 -15.24 -2.54
C ARG A 3 -18.34 -14.85 -3.98
N ARG A 4 -19.26 -14.38 -4.82
CA ARG A 4 -19.06 -14.26 -6.29
C ARG A 4 -19.34 -12.91 -6.94
N HIS A 5 -19.82 -11.86 -6.27
CA HIS A 5 -20.08 -10.57 -6.95
C HIS A 5 -19.23 -9.41 -6.42
N HIS A 6 -18.16 -9.17 -7.16
CA HIS A 6 -17.58 -7.88 -7.55
C HIS A 6 -17.68 -6.68 -6.59
N ILE A 7 -17.05 -6.77 -5.42
CA ILE A 7 -16.27 -5.62 -4.96
C ILE A 7 -14.89 -5.81 -5.59
N ARG A 8 -14.44 -4.88 -6.43
CA ARG A 8 -13.11 -4.88 -7.05
C ARG A 8 -12.05 -4.72 -5.95
N LEU A 9 -11.84 -5.77 -5.16
CA LEU A 9 -10.57 -6.03 -4.50
C LEU A 9 -9.51 -5.86 -5.59
N LEU A 10 -8.54 -4.97 -5.37
CA LEU A 10 -7.45 -4.65 -6.28
C LEU A 10 -7.08 -5.91 -7.08
N ASP A 11 -7.36 -5.92 -8.39
CA ASP A 11 -7.26 -7.14 -9.18
C ASP A 11 -5.82 -7.62 -9.06
N PHE A 12 -5.66 -8.75 -8.39
CA PHE A 12 -4.34 -9.31 -8.13
C PHE A 12 -3.58 -9.54 -9.43
N ARG A 13 -4.31 -9.78 -10.53
CA ARG A 13 -3.75 -9.89 -11.87
C ARG A 13 -3.14 -8.57 -12.34
N LEU A 14 -3.81 -7.44 -12.09
CA LEU A 14 -3.29 -6.11 -12.45
C LEU A 14 -2.04 -5.78 -11.61
N ALA A 15 -2.07 -6.05 -10.31
CA ALA A 15 -0.90 -5.84 -9.44
C ALA A 15 0.28 -6.74 -9.85
N LEU A 16 0.01 -8.00 -10.21
CA LEU A 16 1.02 -8.93 -10.71
C LEU A 16 1.60 -8.48 -12.05
N LEU A 17 0.77 -7.95 -12.96
CA LEU A 17 1.21 -7.43 -14.25
C LEU A 17 2.13 -6.21 -14.09
N VAL A 18 1.76 -5.26 -13.22
CA VAL A 18 2.62 -4.10 -12.91
C VAL A 18 3.95 -4.56 -12.31
N PHE A 19 3.91 -5.55 -11.41
CA PHE A 19 5.13 -6.12 -10.84
C PHE A 19 6.01 -6.78 -11.90
N LEU A 20 5.45 -7.63 -12.77
CA LEU A 20 6.19 -8.30 -13.85
C LEU A 20 6.80 -7.27 -14.81
N ALA A 21 6.09 -6.18 -15.10
CA ALA A 21 6.61 -5.09 -15.93
C ALA A 21 7.82 -4.38 -15.27
N ILE A 22 7.72 -4.05 -13.97
CA ILE A 22 8.83 -3.44 -13.22
C ILE A 22 10.03 -4.40 -13.16
N ALA A 23 9.79 -5.68 -12.87
CA ALA A 23 10.85 -6.69 -12.84
C ALA A 23 11.53 -6.85 -14.21
N ALA A 24 10.76 -6.87 -15.29
CA ALA A 24 11.32 -6.92 -16.65
C ALA A 24 12.17 -5.70 -16.97
N ILE A 25 11.69 -4.48 -16.68
CA ILE A 25 12.46 -3.24 -16.88
C ILE A 25 13.76 -3.28 -16.07
N PHE A 26 13.69 -3.72 -14.82
CA PHE A 26 14.84 -3.78 -13.93
C PHE A 26 15.89 -4.81 -14.38
N LEU A 27 15.44 -5.98 -14.87
CA LEU A 27 16.33 -6.99 -15.44
C LEU A 27 16.98 -6.51 -16.75
N ILE A 28 16.22 -5.86 -17.63
CA ILE A 28 16.73 -5.31 -18.89
C ILE A 28 17.77 -4.21 -18.60
N THR A 29 17.45 -3.26 -17.72
CA THR A 29 18.37 -2.17 -17.37
C THR A 29 19.61 -2.67 -16.65
N GLY A 30 19.47 -3.61 -15.71
CA GLY A 30 20.61 -4.26 -15.04
C GLY A 30 21.53 -4.99 -16.02
N TYR A 31 20.97 -5.74 -16.97
CA TYR A 31 21.74 -6.38 -18.04
C TYR A 31 22.51 -5.36 -18.88
N TRP A 32 21.84 -4.27 -19.28
CA TRP A 32 22.46 -3.18 -20.05
C TRP A 32 23.62 -2.51 -19.29
N VAL A 33 23.45 -2.25 -18.00
CA VAL A 33 24.51 -1.66 -17.16
C VAL A 33 25.71 -2.60 -17.09
N VAL A 34 25.49 -3.89 -16.81
CA VAL A 34 26.57 -4.88 -16.75
C VAL A 34 27.32 -4.97 -18.08
N GLN A 35 26.61 -5.05 -19.20
CA GLN A 35 27.24 -5.09 -20.53
C GLN A 35 28.01 -3.82 -20.85
N ARG A 36 27.46 -2.65 -20.52
CA ARG A 36 28.12 -1.37 -20.78
C ARG A 36 29.38 -1.20 -19.94
N THR A 37 29.35 -1.59 -18.67
CA THR A 37 30.53 -1.60 -17.81
C THR A 37 31.60 -2.53 -18.36
N ARG A 38 31.22 -3.77 -18.74
CA ARG A 38 32.16 -4.72 -19.34
C ARG A 38 32.81 -4.16 -20.61
N ASN A 39 32.01 -3.68 -21.55
CA ASN A 39 32.49 -3.14 -22.82
C ASN A 39 33.38 -1.91 -22.63
N PHE A 40 33.07 -1.04 -21.66
CA PHE A 40 33.91 0.11 -21.32
C PHE A 40 35.33 -0.34 -20.92
N TYR A 41 35.45 -1.27 -19.97
CA TYR A 41 36.76 -1.75 -19.52
C TYR A 41 37.53 -2.47 -20.63
N LEU A 42 36.85 -3.32 -21.42
CA LEU A 42 37.48 -4.00 -22.56
C LEU A 42 37.96 -3.00 -23.61
N SER A 43 37.17 -1.98 -23.93
CA SER A 43 37.59 -0.94 -24.89
C SER A 43 38.76 -0.08 -24.39
N GLN A 44 38.86 0.11 -23.07
CA GLN A 44 39.96 0.85 -22.46
C GLN A 44 41.27 0.06 -22.55
N MET A 45 41.21 -1.25 -22.26
CA MET A 45 42.34 -2.17 -22.46
C MET A 45 42.75 -2.17 -23.94
N ALA A 46 41.76 -2.17 -24.84
CA ALA A 46 42.01 -2.12 -26.27
C ALA A 46 42.78 -0.91 -26.76
N ALA A 47 42.31 0.27 -26.37
CA ALA A 47 42.99 1.51 -26.69
C ALA A 47 44.41 1.58 -26.08
N GLU A 48 44.62 0.99 -24.90
CA GLU A 48 45.92 0.96 -24.24
C GLU A 48 46.91 0.06 -24.99
N ALA A 49 46.47 -1.14 -25.41
CA ALA A 49 47.31 -2.06 -26.15
C ALA A 49 47.73 -1.52 -27.52
N HIS A 50 46.77 -0.98 -28.27
CA HIS A 50 47.06 -0.37 -29.58
C HIS A 50 48.06 0.80 -29.44
N ARG A 51 47.89 1.65 -28.43
CA ARG A 51 48.81 2.75 -28.13
C ARG A 51 50.22 2.25 -27.79
N LEU A 52 50.32 1.18 -27.01
CA LEU A 52 51.61 0.59 -26.64
C LEU A 52 52.31 -0.03 -27.85
N ALA A 53 51.57 -0.76 -28.70
CA ALA A 53 52.10 -1.33 -29.94
C ALA A 53 52.58 -0.27 -30.93
N GLY A 54 51.84 0.83 -31.09
CA GLY A 54 52.26 1.97 -31.91
C GLY A 54 53.52 2.66 -31.36
N SER A 55 53.58 2.88 -30.04
CA SER A 55 54.77 3.45 -29.38
C SER A 55 56.00 2.55 -29.57
N TYR A 56 55.79 1.23 -29.49
CA TYR A 56 56.81 0.22 -29.69
C TYR A 56 57.34 0.18 -31.13
N SER A 57 56.43 0.15 -32.13
CA SER A 57 56.78 0.25 -33.56
C SER A 57 57.64 1.49 -33.84
N GLN A 58 57.23 2.64 -33.31
CA GLN A 58 57.96 3.89 -33.48
C GLN A 58 59.36 3.85 -32.85
N GLN A 59 59.49 3.24 -31.66
CA GLN A 59 60.80 3.10 -31.00
C GLN A 59 61.76 2.18 -31.78
N VAL A 60 61.25 1.09 -32.37
CA VAL A 60 62.08 0.19 -33.20
C VAL A 60 62.61 0.93 -34.43
N VAL A 61 61.76 1.71 -35.12
CA VAL A 61 62.17 2.55 -36.25
C VAL A 61 63.23 3.56 -35.83
N VAL A 62 63.02 4.26 -34.71
CA VAL A 62 63.98 5.25 -34.19
C VAL A 62 65.31 4.60 -33.81
N SER A 63 65.29 3.41 -33.22
CA SER A 63 66.50 2.66 -32.88
C SER A 63 67.29 2.27 -34.13
N ALA A 64 66.62 1.71 -35.14
CA ALA A 64 67.27 1.34 -36.41
C ALA A 64 67.87 2.56 -37.14
N GLN A 65 67.15 3.68 -37.16
CA GLN A 65 67.66 4.94 -37.73
C GLN A 65 68.85 5.49 -36.93
N ALA A 66 68.83 5.39 -35.61
CA ALA A 66 69.95 5.81 -34.77
C ALA A 66 71.21 4.98 -35.04
N GLU A 67 71.08 3.65 -35.22
CA GLU A 67 72.19 2.77 -35.62
C GLU A 67 72.80 3.17 -36.96
N GLU A 68 71.95 3.44 -37.97
CA GLU A 68 72.39 3.86 -39.30
C GLU A 68 73.11 5.22 -39.26
N ILE A 69 72.55 6.21 -38.55
CA ILE A 69 73.17 7.53 -38.39
C ILE A 69 74.52 7.39 -37.70
N VAL A 70 74.60 6.61 -36.62
CA VAL A 70 75.86 6.35 -35.92
C VAL A 70 76.91 5.75 -36.86
N ALA A 71 76.55 4.69 -37.59
CA ALA A 71 77.46 4.02 -38.51
C ALA A 71 77.96 4.97 -39.60
N SER A 72 77.10 5.86 -40.10
CA SER A 72 77.48 6.87 -41.10
C SER A 72 78.45 7.93 -40.54
N LEU A 73 78.28 8.37 -39.30
CA LEU A 73 79.15 9.36 -38.65
C LEU A 73 80.54 8.78 -38.37
N LEU A 74 80.60 7.52 -37.91
CA LEU A 74 81.85 6.80 -37.70
C LEU A 74 82.57 6.57 -39.03
N ALA A 75 81.87 6.17 -40.10
CA ALA A 75 82.43 6.04 -41.43
C ALA A 75 83.02 7.36 -41.95
N ALA A 76 82.28 8.48 -41.83
CA ALA A 76 82.78 9.79 -42.25
C ALA A 76 84.06 10.21 -41.50
N LYS A 77 84.14 9.90 -40.20
CA LYS A 77 85.34 10.15 -39.39
C LYS A 77 86.54 9.32 -39.86
N ILE A 78 86.31 8.04 -40.16
CA ILE A 78 87.33 7.13 -40.69
C ILE A 78 87.83 7.60 -42.06
N GLU A 79 86.93 8.05 -42.94
CA GLU A 79 87.26 8.58 -44.26
C GLU A 79 88.19 9.80 -44.18
N VAL A 80 87.82 10.79 -43.37
CA VAL A 80 88.63 12.00 -43.16
C VAL A 80 89.99 11.65 -42.55
N ALA A 81 90.03 10.74 -41.57
CA ALA A 81 91.28 10.30 -40.97
C ALA A 81 92.17 9.59 -42.00
N GLY A 82 91.59 8.70 -42.82
CA GLY A 82 92.27 7.99 -43.90
C GLY A 82 92.96 8.92 -44.88
N ASP A 83 92.22 9.91 -45.39
CA ASP A 83 92.76 10.88 -46.34
C ASP A 83 93.92 11.69 -45.76
N VAL A 84 93.81 12.15 -44.50
CA VAL A 84 94.88 12.90 -43.84
C VAL A 84 96.13 12.05 -43.65
N ILE A 85 95.98 10.81 -43.19
CA ILE A 85 97.12 9.94 -42.92
C ILE A 85 97.82 9.58 -44.23
N VAL A 86 97.08 9.21 -45.29
CA VAL A 86 97.65 8.86 -46.60
C VAL A 86 98.43 10.02 -47.23
N GLN A 87 98.04 11.28 -46.97
CA GLN A 87 98.71 12.49 -47.48
C GLN A 87 99.89 12.96 -46.61
N THR A 88 100.08 12.39 -45.42
CA THR A 88 101.17 12.80 -44.50
C THR A 88 102.53 12.30 -45.00
N GLU A 89 103.58 13.13 -44.87
CA GLU A 89 104.93 12.78 -45.32
C GLU A 89 105.50 11.55 -44.60
N ARG A 90 106.10 10.67 -45.39
CA ARG A 90 106.69 9.39 -44.98
C ARG A 90 108.18 9.52 -44.60
N PRO A 91 108.77 8.56 -43.86
CA PRO A 91 108.23 7.25 -43.43
C PRO A 91 107.27 7.33 -42.23
N TYR A 92 106.26 6.44 -42.19
CA TYR A 92 105.47 6.24 -40.98
C TYR A 92 106.35 5.67 -39.87
N SER A 93 106.05 6.08 -38.64
CA SER A 93 106.62 5.53 -37.41
C SER A 93 105.52 5.35 -36.38
N ASP A 94 105.72 4.48 -35.40
CA ASP A 94 104.73 4.23 -34.35
C ASP A 94 104.38 5.53 -33.60
N ALA A 95 105.38 6.39 -33.35
CA ALA A 95 105.18 7.70 -32.72
C ALA A 95 104.31 8.65 -33.58
N LEU A 96 104.53 8.67 -34.89
CA LEU A 96 103.73 9.48 -35.81
C LEU A 96 102.29 8.98 -35.89
N LEU A 97 102.07 7.66 -36.00
CA LEU A 97 100.73 7.07 -36.04
C LEU A 97 99.99 7.27 -34.71
N SER A 98 100.69 7.20 -33.57
CA SER A 98 100.11 7.48 -32.25
C SER A 98 99.65 8.93 -32.14
N GLN A 99 100.47 9.88 -32.59
CA GLN A 99 100.09 11.31 -32.62
C GLN A 99 98.93 11.58 -33.58
N LEU A 100 98.93 10.94 -34.76
CA LEU A 100 97.83 11.08 -35.72
C LEU A 100 96.52 10.48 -35.19
N ALA A 101 96.58 9.34 -34.48
CA ALA A 101 95.43 8.75 -33.82
C ALA A 101 94.80 9.72 -32.81
N GLU A 102 95.63 10.34 -31.98
CA GLU A 102 95.17 11.33 -30.99
C GLU A 102 94.56 12.58 -31.63
N VAL A 103 95.23 13.14 -32.65
CA VAL A 103 94.77 14.38 -33.34
C VAL A 103 93.49 14.16 -34.14
N LEU A 104 93.39 13.03 -34.85
CA LEU A 104 92.22 12.67 -35.66
C LEU A 104 91.11 12.05 -34.81
N GLY A 105 91.40 11.79 -33.53
CA GLY A 105 90.51 11.18 -32.57
C GLY A 105 90.08 9.76 -32.93
N VAL A 106 90.90 9.02 -33.67
CA VAL A 106 90.66 7.60 -34.00
C VAL A 106 91.38 6.70 -33.01
N ASP A 107 90.85 5.52 -32.74
CA ASP A 107 91.33 4.68 -31.64
C ASP A 107 92.55 3.85 -32.05
N GLU A 108 92.55 3.31 -33.27
CA GLU A 108 93.63 2.45 -33.75
C GLU A 108 94.02 2.78 -35.20
N ILE A 109 95.32 2.81 -35.48
CA ILE A 109 95.86 2.95 -36.82
C ILE A 109 96.98 1.91 -37.01
N TYR A 110 96.86 1.08 -38.05
CA TYR A 110 97.87 0.09 -38.42
C TYR A 110 98.35 0.35 -39.85
N ALA A 111 99.66 0.42 -40.05
CA ALA A 111 100.27 0.52 -41.38
C ALA A 111 100.84 -0.84 -41.80
N TYR A 112 100.33 -1.36 -42.91
CA TYR A 112 100.65 -2.65 -43.48
C TYR A 112 101.62 -2.53 -44.66
N THR A 113 102.49 -3.53 -44.80
CA THR A 113 103.29 -3.74 -46.01
C THR A 113 102.42 -4.25 -47.17
N PRO A 114 102.91 -4.23 -48.43
CA PRO A 114 102.20 -4.83 -49.57
C PRO A 114 101.83 -6.30 -49.36
N ASP A 115 102.62 -7.03 -48.56
CA ASP A 115 102.40 -8.44 -48.21
C ASP A 115 101.44 -8.63 -47.02
N GLY A 116 100.80 -7.55 -46.54
CA GLY A 116 99.81 -7.61 -45.47
C GLY A 116 100.38 -7.79 -44.07
N VAL A 117 101.63 -7.38 -43.83
CA VAL A 117 102.28 -7.43 -42.51
C VAL A 117 102.22 -6.06 -41.82
N ILE A 118 101.75 -5.99 -40.57
CA ILE A 118 101.76 -4.76 -39.78
C ILE A 118 103.20 -4.34 -39.51
N ARG A 119 103.61 -3.19 -40.06
CA ARG A 119 104.94 -2.63 -39.85
C ARG A 119 104.97 -1.58 -38.75
N HIS A 120 103.92 -0.79 -38.64
CA HIS A 120 103.77 0.28 -37.64
C HIS A 120 102.34 0.30 -37.10
N ALA A 121 102.19 0.66 -35.83
CA ALA A 121 100.89 0.72 -35.16
C ALA A 121 100.82 1.90 -34.18
N SER A 122 99.67 2.58 -34.10
CA SER A 122 99.48 3.72 -33.18
C SER A 122 99.48 3.31 -31.70
N ASN A 123 99.08 2.07 -31.40
CA ASN A 123 99.00 1.51 -30.06
C ASN A 123 100.18 0.58 -29.72
N GLY A 124 101.13 0.41 -30.65
CA GLY A 124 102.31 -0.47 -30.50
C GLY A 124 102.00 -1.96 -30.36
N ARG A 125 100.74 -2.37 -30.51
CA ARG A 125 100.32 -3.77 -30.46
C ARG A 125 100.46 -4.39 -31.85
N THR A 126 100.66 -5.71 -31.87
CA THR A 126 100.41 -6.53 -33.09
C THR A 126 101.39 -6.27 -34.25
N ILE A 127 102.53 -5.61 -34.01
CA ILE A 127 103.59 -5.43 -35.01
C ILE A 127 104.13 -6.80 -35.47
N GLY A 128 104.20 -7.01 -36.78
CA GLY A 128 104.62 -8.26 -37.40
C GLY A 128 103.49 -9.26 -37.66
N TRP A 129 102.24 -8.94 -37.30
CA TRP A 129 101.08 -9.76 -37.65
C TRP A 129 100.78 -9.69 -39.15
N THR A 130 100.39 -10.82 -39.73
CA THR A 130 100.13 -10.96 -41.16
C THR A 130 98.67 -11.33 -41.40
N ALA A 131 98.04 -10.64 -42.35
CA ALA A 131 96.66 -10.90 -42.71
C ALA A 131 96.44 -12.32 -43.27
N THR A 132 95.57 -13.09 -42.61
CA THR A 132 95.15 -14.43 -43.06
C THR A 132 94.04 -14.36 -44.11
N PRO A 133 93.89 -15.36 -45.00
CA PRO A 133 92.90 -15.33 -46.08
C PRO A 133 91.44 -15.04 -45.68
N ASP A 134 91.04 -15.46 -44.47
CA ASP A 134 89.68 -15.29 -43.94
C ASP A 134 89.48 -13.96 -43.18
N HIS A 135 90.52 -13.13 -43.07
CA HIS A 135 90.45 -11.85 -42.35
C HIS A 135 90.06 -10.70 -43.28
N PRO A 136 89.19 -9.75 -42.87
CA PRO A 136 88.77 -8.62 -43.71
C PRO A 136 89.92 -7.77 -44.27
N VAL A 137 91.04 -7.69 -43.54
CA VAL A 137 92.28 -7.04 -44.01
C VAL A 137 92.83 -7.71 -45.28
N HIS A 138 92.84 -9.05 -45.34
CA HIS A 138 93.31 -9.77 -46.52
C HIS A 138 92.35 -9.56 -47.70
N THR A 139 91.04 -9.53 -47.43
CA THR A 139 90.02 -9.21 -48.43
C THR A 139 90.29 -7.85 -49.09
N PHE A 140 90.54 -6.80 -48.29
CA PHE A 140 90.91 -5.49 -48.82
C PHE A 140 92.24 -5.52 -49.57
N MET A 141 93.25 -6.20 -49.03
CA MET A 141 94.59 -6.30 -49.63
C MET A 141 94.53 -6.82 -51.08
N VAL A 142 93.67 -7.80 -51.37
CA VAL A 142 93.51 -8.37 -52.72
C VAL A 142 92.42 -7.70 -53.57
N SER A 143 91.58 -6.84 -53.00
CA SER A 143 90.44 -6.23 -53.70
C SER A 143 90.83 -5.25 -54.82
N GLY A 144 92.04 -4.68 -54.75
CA GLY A 144 92.51 -3.62 -55.65
C GLY A 144 91.87 -2.24 -55.41
N GLN A 145 90.97 -2.10 -54.44
CA GLN A 145 90.29 -0.82 -54.14
C GLN A 145 91.23 0.19 -53.48
N ALA A 146 91.08 1.48 -53.78
CA ALA A 146 91.89 2.54 -53.17
C ALA A 146 91.59 2.73 -51.67
N SER A 147 90.32 2.61 -51.29
CA SER A 147 89.85 2.61 -49.91
C SER A 147 88.57 1.78 -49.75
N GLU A 148 88.31 1.29 -48.55
CA GLU A 148 87.10 0.54 -48.18
C GLU A 148 86.77 0.80 -46.71
N ILE A 149 85.51 1.08 -46.37
CA ILE A 149 85.04 1.17 -44.98
C ILE A 149 84.05 0.05 -44.74
N GLY A 150 84.36 -0.82 -43.78
CA GLY A 150 83.52 -1.96 -43.41
C GLY A 150 82.39 -1.59 -42.45
N PRO A 151 81.46 -2.54 -42.18
CA PRO A 151 80.46 -2.37 -41.14
C PRO A 151 81.11 -2.38 -39.75
N ILE A 152 80.37 -1.91 -38.74
CA ILE A 152 80.73 -2.13 -37.34
C ILE A 152 80.75 -3.64 -37.09
N ARG A 153 81.89 -4.15 -36.62
CA ARG A 153 82.08 -5.58 -36.34
C ARG A 153 82.93 -5.77 -35.09
N PRO A 154 82.79 -6.90 -34.38
CA PRO A 154 83.73 -7.23 -33.33
C PRO A 154 85.13 -7.40 -33.94
N ASP A 155 86.11 -6.81 -33.27
CA ASP A 155 87.52 -7.05 -33.53
C ASP A 155 87.84 -8.52 -33.32
N THR A 156 88.64 -9.09 -34.22
CA THR A 156 88.86 -10.53 -34.28
C THR A 156 89.71 -11.07 -33.13
N GLU A 157 90.46 -10.22 -32.43
CA GLU A 157 91.26 -10.62 -31.28
C GLU A 157 90.61 -10.23 -29.96
N SER A 158 90.14 -8.98 -29.85
CA SER A 158 89.59 -8.44 -28.60
C SER A 158 88.09 -8.69 -28.42
N GLY A 159 87.34 -8.96 -29.48
CA GLY A 159 85.88 -9.05 -29.46
C GLY A 159 85.16 -7.71 -29.28
N VAL A 160 85.91 -6.61 -29.13
CA VAL A 160 85.38 -5.26 -28.95
C VAL A 160 84.90 -4.73 -30.29
N TYR A 161 83.78 -4.03 -30.34
CA TYR A 161 83.21 -3.56 -31.59
C TYR A 161 83.94 -2.32 -32.10
N TYR A 162 84.39 -2.39 -33.35
CA TYR A 162 85.00 -1.29 -34.10
C TYR A 162 84.35 -1.17 -35.46
N GLN A 163 84.34 0.05 -35.99
CA GLN A 163 84.24 0.25 -37.43
C GLN A 163 85.64 0.44 -38.00
N TYR A 164 85.95 -0.32 -39.04
CA TYR A 164 87.27 -0.32 -39.66
C TYR A 164 87.21 0.25 -41.08
N GLY A 165 88.15 1.13 -41.41
CA GLY A 165 88.43 1.55 -42.79
C GLY A 165 89.85 1.23 -43.20
N TYR A 166 90.03 0.99 -44.48
CA TYR A 166 91.29 0.59 -45.08
C TYR A 166 91.63 1.53 -46.25
N PHE A 167 92.88 1.98 -46.36
CA PHE A 167 93.32 2.99 -47.33
C PHE A 167 94.67 2.62 -47.93
N ARG A 168 94.78 2.47 -49.25
CA ARG A 168 96.03 2.12 -49.92
C ARG A 168 97.04 3.26 -49.92
N THR A 169 98.30 2.91 -49.77
CA THR A 169 99.42 3.85 -49.78
C THR A 169 100.20 3.73 -51.08
N SER A 170 100.80 4.84 -51.54
CA SER A 170 101.58 4.90 -52.79
C SER A 170 102.82 4.00 -52.87
N ASP A 171 103.25 3.38 -51.77
CA ASP A 171 104.34 2.38 -51.73
C ASP A 171 103.85 0.93 -51.88
N GLY A 172 102.55 0.75 -52.19
CA GLY A 172 101.91 -0.55 -52.36
C GLY A 172 101.40 -1.17 -51.06
N GLY A 173 101.65 -0.56 -49.90
CA GLY A 173 101.04 -0.94 -48.63
C GLY A 173 99.62 -0.40 -48.46
N PHE A 174 99.10 -0.44 -47.23
CA PHE A 174 97.85 0.19 -46.86
C PHE A 174 97.76 0.47 -45.36
N ILE A 175 96.82 1.33 -44.96
CA ILE A 175 96.55 1.69 -43.58
C ILE A 175 95.16 1.17 -43.19
N GLN A 176 95.04 0.57 -42.01
CA GLN A 176 93.76 0.30 -41.37
C GLN A 176 93.54 1.33 -40.26
N ILE A 177 92.33 1.86 -40.16
CA ILE A 177 91.89 2.78 -39.11
C ILE A 177 90.70 2.13 -38.41
N GLY A 178 90.77 2.00 -37.09
CA GLY A 178 89.68 1.54 -36.24
C GLY A 178 89.14 2.67 -35.39
N VAL A 179 87.82 2.81 -35.36
CA VAL A 179 87.12 3.67 -34.40
C VAL A 179 86.20 2.82 -33.53
N LEU A 180 86.33 2.98 -32.21
CA LEU A 180 85.63 2.21 -31.20
C LEU A 180 84.12 2.49 -31.26
N ALA A 181 83.32 1.43 -31.41
CA ALA A 181 81.85 1.50 -31.41
C ALA A 181 81.24 1.14 -30.04
N ASP A 182 82.03 0.67 -29.08
CA ASP A 182 81.58 0.05 -27.82
C ASP A 182 80.77 0.99 -26.91
N LYS A 183 81.15 2.27 -26.81
CA LYS A 183 80.37 3.29 -26.07
C LYS A 183 79.01 3.58 -26.71
N ILE A 184 78.89 3.34 -28.02
CA ILE A 184 77.67 3.57 -28.77
C ILE A 184 76.76 2.35 -28.68
N GLN A 185 77.32 1.14 -28.66
CA GLN A 185 76.55 -0.07 -28.40
C GLN A 185 75.99 -0.12 -26.98
N ALA A 186 76.70 0.44 -25.99
CA ALA A 186 76.14 0.65 -24.65
C ALA A 186 75.00 1.69 -24.61
N LEU A 187 74.92 2.59 -25.59
CA LEU A 187 73.83 3.56 -25.76
C LEU A 187 72.66 2.92 -26.52
N LEU A 188 72.95 2.15 -27.57
CA LEU A 188 72.00 1.34 -28.32
C LEU A 188 71.39 0.23 -27.45
N SER A 189 72.13 -0.33 -26.49
CA SER A 189 71.59 -1.29 -25.52
C SER A 189 70.65 -0.66 -24.49
N GLN A 190 70.60 0.67 -24.34
CA GLN A 190 69.52 1.34 -23.59
C GLN A 190 68.18 1.28 -24.34
N PHE A 191 68.23 1.05 -25.66
CA PHE A 191 67.07 0.77 -26.50
C PHE A 191 66.82 -0.74 -26.64
N GLU A 192 67.48 -1.58 -25.83
CA GLU A 192 67.18 -3.01 -25.80
C GLU A 192 65.71 -3.24 -25.45
N LEU A 193 65.09 -3.89 -26.41
CA LEU A 193 63.69 -4.11 -26.64
C LEU A 193 63.01 -4.80 -25.44
N GLN A 194 63.74 -5.64 -24.69
CA GLN A 194 63.28 -6.32 -23.48
C GLN A 194 63.21 -5.39 -22.24
N LYS A 195 64.09 -4.38 -22.16
CA LYS A 195 64.15 -3.45 -21.03
C LYS A 195 63.00 -2.43 -21.08
N MET A 196 62.63 -1.99 -22.29
CA MET A 196 61.49 -1.11 -22.52
C MET A 196 60.14 -1.79 -22.22
N LEU A 197 59.99 -3.07 -22.59
CA LEU A 197 58.79 -3.86 -22.24
C LEU A 197 58.63 -4.00 -20.72
N GLY A 198 59.74 -4.12 -19.98
CA GLY A 198 59.72 -4.18 -18.51
C GLY A 198 59.30 -2.87 -17.82
N GLU A 199 59.55 -1.72 -18.42
CA GLU A 199 59.09 -0.41 -17.90
C GLU A 199 57.60 -0.16 -18.20
N LEU A 200 57.11 -0.64 -19.35
CA LEU A 200 55.70 -0.57 -19.75
C LEU A 200 54.80 -1.51 -18.92
N ALA A 201 55.37 -2.59 -18.37
CA ALA A 201 54.67 -3.52 -17.47
C ALA A 201 54.36 -2.95 -16.07
N GLN A 202 54.73 -1.70 -15.76
CA GLN A 202 54.43 -1.06 -14.46
C GLN A 202 52.99 -0.54 -14.33
N SER A 203 52.12 -0.78 -15.31
CA SER A 203 50.67 -0.52 -15.19
C SER A 203 50.02 -1.58 -14.30
N ASP A 204 49.24 -1.16 -13.29
CA ASP A 204 48.57 -2.02 -12.29
C ASP A 204 47.68 -3.14 -12.89
N TYR A 205 47.40 -3.09 -14.19
CA TYR A 205 46.48 -3.99 -14.89
C TYR A 205 47.13 -4.87 -15.96
N ILE A 206 48.42 -4.70 -16.27
CA ILE A 206 49.15 -5.50 -17.27
C ILE A 206 49.96 -6.56 -16.51
N GLN A 207 49.53 -7.81 -16.61
CA GLN A 207 50.16 -8.95 -15.93
C GLN A 207 51.14 -9.70 -16.84
N TYR A 208 51.02 -9.54 -18.15
CA TYR A 208 51.93 -10.10 -19.12
C TYR A 208 52.11 -9.15 -20.31
N ILE A 209 53.34 -9.03 -20.79
CA ILE A 209 53.67 -8.37 -22.05
C ILE A 209 54.73 -9.23 -22.76
N GLY A 210 54.54 -9.47 -24.04
CA GLY A 210 55.49 -10.25 -24.84
C GLY A 210 55.36 -9.94 -26.33
N LEU A 211 56.40 -10.24 -27.11
CA LEU A 211 56.43 -10.00 -28.54
C LEU A 211 56.52 -11.33 -29.30
N ALA A 212 55.45 -11.68 -29.99
CA ALA A 212 55.46 -12.80 -30.93
C ALA A 212 56.24 -12.40 -32.18
N ASP A 213 57.10 -13.28 -32.70
CA ASP A 213 57.82 -13.05 -33.96
C ASP A 213 56.87 -13.02 -35.18
N ALA A 214 57.39 -12.71 -36.36
CA ALA A 214 56.62 -12.71 -37.61
C ALA A 214 56.02 -14.09 -37.99
N ALA A 215 56.52 -15.18 -37.39
CA ALA A 215 55.96 -16.53 -37.52
C ALA A 215 54.91 -16.84 -36.43
N PHE A 216 54.63 -15.88 -35.55
CA PHE A 216 53.75 -15.97 -34.38
C PHE A 216 54.17 -17.05 -33.37
N ASN A 217 55.48 -17.30 -33.24
CA ASN A 217 56.00 -18.18 -32.20
C ASN A 217 55.90 -17.51 -30.82
N PRO A 218 55.72 -18.31 -29.76
CA PRO A 218 55.64 -17.79 -28.39
C PRO A 218 56.97 -17.14 -27.97
N PRO A 219 56.92 -15.97 -27.30
CA PRO A 219 58.07 -15.41 -26.61
C PRO A 219 58.68 -16.41 -25.62
N PRO A 220 60.01 -16.41 -25.42
CA PRO A 220 60.67 -17.27 -24.43
C PRO A 220 60.11 -17.14 -23.02
N ASP A 221 59.66 -15.93 -22.66
CA ASP A 221 59.13 -15.57 -21.34
C ASP A 221 57.60 -15.78 -21.22
N SER A 222 56.99 -16.55 -22.12
CA SER A 222 55.54 -16.82 -22.10
C SER A 222 55.11 -17.49 -20.78
N PRO A 223 53.98 -17.08 -20.17
CA PRO A 223 53.54 -17.62 -18.89
C PRO A 223 53.21 -19.11 -19.00
N ALA A 224 53.62 -19.89 -17.99
CA ALA A 224 53.28 -21.30 -17.91
C ALA A 224 51.75 -21.49 -17.84
N GLY A 225 51.19 -22.27 -18.78
CA GLY A 225 49.76 -22.53 -18.88
C GLY A 225 48.99 -21.59 -19.82
N LEU A 226 49.66 -20.66 -20.49
CA LEU A 226 49.10 -19.94 -21.64
C LEU A 226 48.96 -20.89 -22.83
N ASP A 227 47.75 -21.01 -23.38
CA ASP A 227 47.51 -21.81 -24.60
C ASP A 227 47.78 -20.93 -25.81
N TRP A 228 49.05 -20.91 -26.20
CA TRP A 228 49.51 -20.10 -27.32
C TRP A 228 48.82 -20.46 -28.64
N ALA A 229 48.49 -21.73 -28.87
CA ALA A 229 47.83 -22.18 -30.08
C ALA A 229 46.39 -21.62 -30.18
N ARG A 230 45.71 -21.48 -29.04
CA ARG A 230 44.40 -20.84 -28.97
C ARG A 230 44.49 -19.32 -29.13
N LEU A 231 45.52 -18.70 -28.57
CA LEU A 231 45.75 -17.26 -28.68
C LEU A 231 46.05 -16.86 -30.13
N MET A 232 46.89 -17.65 -30.82
CA MET A 232 47.27 -17.50 -32.23
C MET A 232 46.49 -18.47 -33.12
N SER A 233 45.15 -18.41 -33.05
CA SER A 233 44.27 -19.18 -33.95
C SER A 233 44.45 -18.73 -35.42
N PRO A 234 44.01 -19.53 -36.40
CA PRO A 234 44.10 -19.15 -37.82
C PRO A 234 43.48 -17.76 -38.09
N ASP A 235 42.28 -17.50 -37.57
CA ASP A 235 41.58 -16.22 -37.71
C ASP A 235 42.34 -15.08 -37.03
N ALA A 236 42.94 -15.33 -35.86
CA ALA A 236 43.75 -14.33 -35.16
C ALA A 236 44.99 -13.95 -35.97
N ARG A 237 45.67 -14.93 -36.57
CA ARG A 237 46.84 -14.68 -37.42
C ARG A 237 46.47 -13.88 -38.65
N GLU A 238 45.36 -14.23 -39.31
CA GLU A 238 44.87 -13.51 -40.49
C GLU A 238 44.53 -12.05 -40.16
N ALA A 239 43.82 -11.81 -39.06
CA ALA A 239 43.48 -10.46 -38.59
C ALA A 239 44.73 -9.63 -38.25
N ILE A 240 45.70 -10.20 -37.52
CA ILE A 240 46.96 -9.51 -37.19
C ILE A 240 47.77 -9.21 -38.46
N GLN A 241 47.80 -10.13 -39.43
CA GLN A 241 48.43 -9.90 -40.74
C GLN A 241 47.73 -8.79 -41.54
N ALA A 242 46.42 -8.64 -41.38
CA ALA A 242 45.65 -7.54 -41.96
C ALA A 242 45.85 -6.19 -41.23
N GLY A 243 46.62 -6.17 -40.14
CA GLY A 243 46.84 -4.98 -39.31
C GLY A 243 45.72 -4.71 -38.31
N GLU A 244 44.89 -5.71 -38.00
CA GLU A 244 43.79 -5.61 -37.04
C GLU A 244 44.20 -6.12 -35.65
N ASP A 245 43.68 -5.46 -34.61
CA ASP A 245 43.86 -5.90 -33.22
C ASP A 245 42.96 -7.11 -32.93
N VAL A 246 43.52 -8.13 -32.27
CA VAL A 246 42.80 -9.34 -31.88
C VAL A 246 42.74 -9.44 -30.37
N HIS A 247 41.61 -9.93 -29.86
CA HIS A 247 41.46 -10.18 -28.43
C HIS A 247 41.06 -11.63 -28.14
N ALA A 248 41.52 -12.13 -27.01
CA ALA A 248 41.20 -13.46 -26.51
C ALA A 248 40.97 -13.43 -25.00
N THR A 249 40.23 -14.41 -24.49
CA THR A 249 40.11 -14.62 -23.04
C THR A 249 40.52 -16.03 -22.70
N GLN A 250 41.37 -16.15 -21.68
CA GLN A 250 41.84 -17.44 -21.20
C GLN A 250 42.13 -17.38 -19.71
N THR A 251 41.93 -18.50 -19.02
CA THR A 251 42.43 -18.68 -17.66
C THR A 251 43.86 -19.22 -17.70
N VAL A 252 44.80 -18.47 -17.15
CA VAL A 252 46.23 -18.85 -17.09
C VAL A 252 46.63 -18.93 -15.62
N ALA A 253 47.18 -20.08 -15.22
CA ALA A 253 47.53 -20.35 -13.81
C ALA A 253 46.39 -20.08 -12.79
N GLY A 254 45.13 -20.24 -13.20
CA GLY A 254 43.95 -19.97 -12.37
C GLY A 254 43.43 -18.53 -12.39
N ILE A 255 44.12 -17.62 -13.07
CA ILE A 255 43.74 -16.22 -13.20
C ILE A 255 43.01 -16.01 -14.53
N PRO A 256 41.77 -15.47 -14.54
CA PRO A 256 41.10 -15.11 -15.77
C PRO A 256 41.82 -13.90 -16.39
N MET A 257 42.40 -14.08 -17.58
CA MET A 257 43.10 -13.02 -18.28
C MET A 257 42.37 -12.65 -19.57
N TYR A 258 42.41 -11.35 -19.88
CA TYR A 258 42.04 -10.80 -21.18
C TYR A 258 43.33 -10.51 -21.93
N PHE A 259 43.50 -11.15 -23.07
CA PHE A 259 44.64 -10.95 -23.92
C PHE A 259 44.29 -10.08 -25.11
N GLU A 260 45.25 -9.26 -25.47
CA GLU A 260 45.18 -8.42 -26.63
C GLU A 260 46.45 -8.54 -27.45
N LEU A 261 46.26 -8.64 -28.76
CA LEU A 261 47.29 -8.88 -29.73
C LEU A 261 47.21 -7.74 -30.74
N ALA A 262 48.18 -6.84 -30.66
CA ALA A 262 48.28 -5.70 -31.55
C ALA A 262 49.45 -5.92 -32.53
N PRO A 263 49.24 -5.74 -33.85
CA PRO A 263 50.29 -5.91 -34.84
C PRO A 263 51.38 -4.85 -34.66
N VAL A 264 52.64 -5.27 -34.77
CA VAL A 264 53.79 -4.36 -34.84
C VAL A 264 54.24 -4.27 -36.29
N LEU A 265 54.03 -3.10 -36.89
CA LEU A 265 54.40 -2.81 -38.27
C LEU A 265 55.62 -1.88 -38.31
N VAL A 266 56.60 -2.15 -39.15
CA VAL A 266 57.75 -1.27 -39.43
C VAL A 266 57.74 -1.00 -40.93
N ASP A 267 57.61 0.27 -41.33
CA ASP A 267 57.48 0.69 -42.73
C ASP A 267 56.41 -0.06 -43.55
N GLY A 268 55.37 -0.55 -42.87
CA GLY A 268 54.27 -1.31 -43.46
C GLY A 268 54.48 -2.83 -43.51
N GLU A 269 55.65 -3.34 -43.10
CA GLU A 269 55.92 -4.77 -42.97
C GLU A 269 55.66 -5.25 -41.53
N LEU A 270 55.08 -6.45 -41.40
CA LEU A 270 54.78 -7.05 -40.10
C LEU A 270 56.06 -7.62 -39.46
N LEU A 271 56.49 -7.00 -38.37
CA LEU A 271 57.61 -7.48 -37.55
C LEU A 271 57.17 -8.61 -36.62
N GLY A 272 55.92 -8.56 -36.16
CA GLY A 272 55.38 -9.48 -35.16
C GLY A 272 54.10 -8.95 -34.51
N ALA A 273 53.72 -9.52 -33.37
CA ALA A 273 52.54 -9.10 -32.62
C ALA A 273 52.89 -8.83 -31.14
N LEU A 274 52.52 -7.66 -30.64
CA LEU A 274 52.59 -7.35 -29.22
C LEU A 274 51.41 -8.03 -28.52
N VAL A 275 51.71 -8.90 -27.56
CA VAL A 275 50.73 -9.63 -26.76
C VAL A 275 50.71 -9.05 -25.35
N LEU A 276 49.56 -8.52 -24.95
CA LEU A 276 49.30 -7.95 -23.63
C LEU A 276 48.27 -8.80 -22.91
N GLY A 277 48.56 -9.21 -21.67
CA GLY A 277 47.67 -9.95 -20.81
C GLY A 277 47.23 -9.11 -19.63
N HIS A 278 45.92 -8.89 -19.50
CA HIS A 278 45.30 -8.12 -18.42
C HIS A 278 44.58 -9.02 -17.43
N ASP A 279 44.77 -8.78 -16.13
CA ASP A 279 44.03 -9.48 -15.08
C ASP A 279 42.55 -9.04 -15.09
N MET A 280 41.62 -10.00 -15.24
CA MET A 280 40.18 -9.77 -15.19
C MET A 280 39.59 -9.92 -13.79
N HIS A 281 40.37 -10.24 -12.76
CA HIS A 281 39.84 -10.51 -11.43
C HIS A 281 39.14 -9.27 -10.82
N ALA A 282 39.75 -8.09 -10.94
CA ALA A 282 39.15 -6.84 -10.46
C ALA A 282 37.88 -6.49 -11.24
N THR A 283 37.93 -6.58 -12.58
CA THR A 283 36.80 -6.30 -13.48
C THR A 283 35.63 -7.26 -13.25
N ASN A 284 35.90 -8.55 -13.14
CA ASN A 284 34.89 -9.57 -12.86
C ASN A 284 34.29 -9.42 -11.47
N ASN A 285 35.09 -9.07 -10.46
CA ASN A 285 34.59 -8.78 -9.11
C ASN A 285 33.66 -7.55 -9.13
N LEU A 286 34.03 -6.49 -9.85
CA LEU A 286 33.18 -5.30 -10.00
C LEU A 286 31.85 -5.66 -10.67
N ILE A 287 31.89 -6.40 -11.78
CA ILE A 287 30.68 -6.87 -12.48
C ILE A 287 29.81 -7.70 -11.54
N ARG A 288 30.39 -8.62 -10.76
CA ARG A 288 29.66 -9.44 -9.79
C ARG A 288 29.04 -8.60 -8.69
N ASN A 289 29.78 -7.64 -8.14
CA ASN A 289 29.28 -6.76 -7.08
C ASN A 289 28.13 -5.88 -7.58
N VAL A 290 28.25 -5.33 -8.79
CA VAL A 290 27.16 -4.58 -9.44
C VAL A 290 25.96 -5.49 -9.66
N THR A 291 26.15 -6.70 -10.21
CA THR A 291 25.05 -7.65 -10.45
C THR A 291 24.34 -8.06 -9.17
N THR A 292 25.08 -8.35 -8.10
CA THR A 292 24.51 -8.72 -6.80
C THR A 292 23.78 -7.55 -6.15
N ALA A 293 24.31 -6.33 -6.25
CA ALA A 293 23.62 -5.11 -5.79
C ALA A 293 22.30 -4.88 -6.54
N TRP A 294 22.28 -5.07 -7.86
CA TRP A 294 21.04 -5.02 -8.66
C TRP A 294 20.03 -6.08 -8.17
N LEU A 295 20.42 -7.35 -8.07
CA LEU A 295 19.51 -8.42 -7.61
C LEU A 295 18.97 -8.17 -6.19
N ALA A 296 19.81 -7.65 -5.29
CA ALA A 296 19.40 -7.29 -3.94
C ALA A 296 18.36 -6.15 -3.95
N ALA A 297 18.59 -5.10 -4.73
CA ALA A 297 17.63 -3.99 -4.89
C ALA A 297 16.29 -4.47 -5.48
N LEU A 298 16.31 -5.38 -6.47
CA LEU A 298 15.08 -6.00 -7.00
C LEU A 298 14.32 -6.78 -5.91
N GLY A 299 15.05 -7.56 -5.11
CA GLY A 299 14.47 -8.32 -3.99
C GLY A 299 13.81 -7.42 -2.94
N ILE A 300 14.43 -6.29 -2.60
CA ILE A 300 13.87 -5.31 -1.66
C ILE A 300 12.58 -4.70 -2.22
N ILE A 301 12.58 -4.28 -3.50
CA ILE A 301 11.39 -3.74 -4.17
C ILE A 301 10.26 -4.77 -4.15
N PHE A 302 10.56 -6.04 -4.44
CA PHE A 302 9.58 -7.12 -4.39
C PHE A 302 8.98 -7.30 -2.99
N LEU A 303 9.81 -7.32 -1.95
CA LEU A 303 9.33 -7.44 -0.56
C LEU A 303 8.43 -6.26 -0.17
N LEU A 304 8.78 -5.03 -0.57
CA LEU A 304 7.97 -3.82 -0.34
C LEU A 304 6.60 -3.90 -1.03
N VAL A 305 6.58 -4.31 -2.31
CA VAL A 305 5.32 -4.49 -3.06
C VAL A 305 4.47 -5.60 -2.44
N MET A 306 5.07 -6.71 -2.03
CA MET A 306 4.35 -7.81 -1.37
C MET A 306 3.77 -7.39 -0.02
N ALA A 307 4.56 -6.69 0.81
CA ALA A 307 4.11 -6.17 2.10
C ALA A 307 2.95 -5.19 1.96
N THR A 308 3.01 -4.28 0.98
CA THR A 308 1.92 -3.33 0.71
C THR A 308 0.65 -4.03 0.21
N LEU A 309 0.77 -5.00 -0.70
CA LEU A 309 -0.38 -5.79 -1.17
C LEU A 309 -1.05 -6.60 -0.05
N ILE A 310 -0.25 -7.22 0.82
CA ILE A 310 -0.75 -7.94 2.00
C ILE A 310 -1.46 -6.96 2.95
N GLY A 311 -0.85 -5.81 3.23
CA GLY A 311 -1.42 -4.76 4.08
C GLY A 311 -2.76 -4.23 3.55
N VAL A 312 -2.84 -3.95 2.25
CA VAL A 312 -4.09 -3.52 1.58
C VAL A 312 -5.17 -4.59 1.68
N ARG A 313 -4.83 -5.87 1.47
CA ARG A 313 -5.80 -6.98 1.61
C ARG A 313 -6.34 -7.13 3.02
N LEU A 314 -5.46 -7.08 4.02
CA LEU A 314 -5.86 -7.16 5.42
C LEU A 314 -6.78 -6.00 5.79
N ARG A 315 -6.41 -4.78 5.40
CA ARG A 315 -7.22 -3.58 5.65
C ARG A 315 -8.58 -3.66 4.96
N ASN A 316 -8.63 -4.10 3.70
CA ASN A 316 -9.89 -4.28 2.98
C ASN A 316 -10.79 -5.35 3.63
N ARG A 317 -10.22 -6.44 4.15
CA ARG A 317 -11.00 -7.44 4.91
C ARG A 317 -11.58 -6.88 6.20
N LEU A 318 -10.79 -6.11 6.95
CA LEU A 318 -11.24 -5.47 8.18
C LEU A 318 -12.34 -4.44 7.90
N LEU A 319 -12.16 -3.60 6.88
CA LEU A 319 -13.19 -2.65 6.43
C LEU A 319 -14.45 -3.38 5.99
N PHE A 320 -14.32 -4.47 5.23
CA PHE A 320 -15.46 -5.28 4.82
C PHE A 320 -16.21 -5.88 6.02
N GLN A 321 -15.48 -6.44 6.99
CA GLN A 321 -16.09 -6.97 8.21
C GLN A 321 -16.79 -5.87 9.02
N GLY A 322 -16.15 -4.73 9.25
CA GLY A 322 -16.74 -3.63 10.00
C GLY A 322 -17.92 -2.96 9.29
N TYR A 323 -17.92 -2.95 7.96
CA TYR A 323 -19.00 -2.34 7.17
C TYR A 323 -20.21 -3.25 7.00
N TYR A 324 -20.03 -4.58 6.92
CA TYR A 324 -21.11 -5.53 6.62
C TYR A 324 -21.53 -6.42 7.80
N PHE A 325 -20.76 -6.48 8.88
CA PHE A 325 -21.07 -7.33 10.03
C PHE A 325 -21.11 -6.50 11.31
N ASN A 326 -22.02 -6.86 12.20
CA ASN A 326 -22.13 -6.26 13.51
C ASN A 326 -20.98 -6.77 14.41
N PRO A 327 -20.16 -5.89 15.00
CA PRO A 327 -18.98 -6.29 15.77
C PRO A 327 -19.32 -7.02 17.07
N LEU A 328 -20.51 -6.80 17.64
CA LEU A 328 -20.93 -7.44 18.89
C LEU A 328 -21.29 -8.90 18.65
N THR A 329 -22.07 -9.20 17.61
CA THR A 329 -22.65 -10.55 17.39
C THR A 329 -22.00 -11.34 16.26
N GLY A 330 -21.19 -10.67 15.42
CA GLY A 330 -20.62 -11.23 14.19
C GLY A 330 -21.65 -11.59 13.13
N LEU A 331 -22.92 -11.21 13.32
CA LEU A 331 -23.97 -11.37 12.32
C LEU A 331 -23.85 -10.31 11.22
N PRO A 332 -24.37 -10.55 10.01
CA PRO A 332 -24.60 -9.51 9.04
C PRO A 332 -25.31 -8.30 9.65
N ASN A 333 -25.00 -7.10 9.20
CA ASN A 333 -25.70 -5.88 9.59
C ASN A 333 -26.71 -5.44 8.51
N ARG A 334 -27.34 -4.27 8.72
CA ARG A 334 -28.27 -3.67 7.76
C ARG A 334 -27.69 -3.54 6.35
N HIS A 335 -26.47 -3.02 6.22
CA HIS A 335 -25.83 -2.82 4.92
C HIS A 335 -25.62 -4.13 4.15
N TYR A 336 -25.35 -5.23 4.86
CA TYR A 336 -25.26 -6.53 4.21
C TYR A 336 -26.63 -7.01 3.73
N LEU A 337 -27.67 -6.83 4.56
CA LEU A 337 -29.03 -7.18 4.19
C LEU A 337 -29.48 -6.41 2.94
N ASP A 338 -29.29 -5.08 2.92
CA ASP A 338 -29.62 -4.19 1.81
C ASP A 338 -28.88 -4.59 0.52
N ALA A 339 -27.57 -4.85 0.62
CA ALA A 339 -26.78 -5.33 -0.50
C ALA A 339 -27.27 -6.69 -0.99
N SER A 340 -27.67 -7.59 -0.07
CA SER A 340 -28.12 -8.93 -0.45
C SER A 340 -29.53 -8.95 -1.05
N LEU A 341 -30.42 -8.08 -0.59
CA LEU A 341 -31.78 -7.91 -1.10
C LEU A 341 -31.80 -7.14 -2.42
N GLY A 342 -31.02 -6.07 -2.54
CA GLY A 342 -30.93 -5.27 -3.77
C GLY A 342 -30.20 -5.95 -4.94
N SER A 343 -29.41 -7.00 -4.66
CA SER A 343 -28.74 -7.82 -5.69
C SER A 343 -29.37 -9.18 -5.90
N ALA A 344 -30.38 -9.54 -5.10
CA ALA A 344 -31.16 -10.74 -5.35
C ALA A 344 -31.92 -10.56 -6.68
N PRO A 345 -31.86 -11.52 -7.61
CA PRO A 345 -32.79 -11.53 -8.74
C PRO A 345 -34.22 -11.48 -8.20
N GLN A 346 -35.16 -10.88 -8.96
CA GLN A 346 -36.59 -10.88 -8.63
C GLN A 346 -36.95 -12.25 -8.07
N ALA A 347 -37.28 -12.29 -6.77
CA ALA A 347 -37.58 -13.55 -6.13
C ALA A 347 -38.91 -14.03 -6.74
N ASP A 348 -38.85 -15.16 -7.45
CA ASP A 348 -40.01 -15.85 -8.04
C ASP A 348 -40.96 -16.43 -6.98
N THR A 349 -40.73 -16.18 -5.69
CA THR A 349 -41.43 -16.89 -4.62
C THR A 349 -41.71 -16.01 -3.41
N ASP A 350 -42.83 -16.29 -2.75
CA ASP A 350 -43.27 -15.70 -1.48
C ASP A 350 -42.21 -15.84 -0.38
N GLY A 351 -42.22 -15.01 0.66
CA GLY A 351 -41.28 -15.15 1.78
C GLY A 351 -41.79 -14.41 3.00
N ALA A 352 -40.98 -14.29 4.05
CA ALA A 352 -41.32 -13.39 5.15
C ALA A 352 -40.10 -12.73 5.79
N LEU A 353 -40.28 -11.48 6.17
CA LEU A 353 -39.34 -10.75 7.02
C LEU A 353 -39.82 -10.84 8.46
N ILE A 354 -38.98 -11.39 9.33
CA ILE A 354 -39.21 -11.46 10.78
C ILE A 354 -38.34 -10.39 11.45
N LEU A 355 -38.95 -9.52 12.25
CA LEU A 355 -38.27 -8.59 13.14
C LEU A 355 -38.39 -9.09 14.58
N ILE A 356 -37.26 -9.26 15.26
CA ILE A 356 -37.16 -9.75 16.62
C ILE A 356 -36.60 -8.61 17.47
N ASN A 357 -37.36 -8.12 18.45
CA ASN A 357 -36.97 -7.02 19.33
C ASN A 357 -36.86 -7.49 20.78
N CYS A 358 -35.69 -7.36 21.40
CA CYS A 358 -35.50 -7.68 22.80
C CYS A 358 -36.11 -6.57 23.66
N GLN A 359 -37.15 -6.89 24.44
CA GLN A 359 -37.81 -5.92 25.29
C GLN A 359 -36.95 -5.56 26.51
N ASN A 360 -37.06 -4.32 26.98
CA ASN A 360 -36.46 -3.82 28.23
C ASN A 360 -34.93 -3.90 28.31
N MET A 361 -34.21 -3.94 27.17
CA MET A 361 -32.74 -3.93 27.17
C MET A 361 -32.15 -2.67 27.82
N SER A 362 -32.84 -1.52 27.75
CA SER A 362 -32.44 -0.30 28.47
C SER A 362 -32.47 -0.48 29.99
N LEU A 363 -33.50 -1.15 30.52
CA LEU A 363 -33.62 -1.47 31.94
C LEU A 363 -32.54 -2.47 32.35
N VAL A 364 -32.28 -3.50 31.54
CA VAL A 364 -31.20 -4.47 31.78
C VAL A 364 -29.85 -3.75 31.86
N ASN A 365 -29.55 -2.86 30.91
CA ASN A 365 -28.31 -2.09 30.91
C ASN A 365 -28.21 -1.17 32.14
N THR A 366 -29.32 -0.61 32.59
CA THR A 366 -29.38 0.25 33.78
C THR A 366 -29.12 -0.53 35.08
N LEU A 367 -29.66 -1.74 35.18
CA LEU A 367 -29.56 -2.56 36.41
C LEU A 367 -28.28 -3.38 36.49
N TYR A 368 -27.78 -3.89 35.36
CA TYR A 368 -26.68 -4.87 35.32
C TYR A 368 -25.46 -4.40 34.52
N GLY A 369 -25.53 -3.20 33.92
CA GLY A 369 -24.47 -2.61 33.11
C GLY A 369 -24.46 -3.09 31.65
N TYR A 370 -23.87 -2.28 30.78
CA TYR A 370 -23.81 -2.52 29.34
C TYR A 370 -23.08 -3.83 28.97
N ALA A 371 -22.02 -4.20 29.70
CA ALA A 371 -21.27 -5.43 29.42
C ALA A 371 -22.15 -6.69 29.56
N PHE A 372 -23.09 -6.69 30.51
CA PHE A 372 -24.04 -7.77 30.70
C PHE A 372 -25.09 -7.78 29.58
N GLY A 373 -25.64 -6.61 29.22
CA GLY A 373 -26.57 -6.51 28.09
C GLY A 373 -25.95 -6.97 26.76
N ASP A 374 -24.71 -6.57 26.50
CA ASP A 374 -23.94 -7.02 25.33
C ASP A 374 -23.76 -8.55 25.32
N GLN A 375 -23.54 -9.16 26.48
CA GLN A 375 -23.46 -10.62 26.61
C GLN A 375 -24.80 -11.28 26.30
N MET A 376 -25.92 -10.75 26.81
CA MET A 376 -27.26 -11.26 26.49
C MET A 376 -27.55 -11.24 24.99
N ILE A 377 -27.19 -10.15 24.32
CA ILE A 377 -27.35 -9.99 22.87
C ILE A 377 -26.47 -10.97 22.09
N ARG A 378 -25.23 -11.22 22.55
CA ARG A 378 -24.34 -12.25 21.96
C ARG A 378 -24.92 -13.66 22.08
N ASP A 379 -25.43 -14.01 23.25
CA ASP A 379 -25.98 -15.34 23.50
C ASP A 379 -27.24 -15.58 22.67
N LEU A 380 -28.13 -14.59 22.62
CA LEU A 380 -29.31 -14.65 21.76
C LEU A 380 -28.93 -14.78 20.29
N ALA A 381 -27.95 -14.01 19.81
CA ALA A 381 -27.48 -14.11 18.43
C ALA A 381 -26.95 -15.52 18.09
N ASN A 382 -26.32 -16.20 19.05
CA ASN A 382 -25.83 -17.56 18.85
C ASN A 382 -26.96 -18.59 18.81
N GLU A 383 -27.99 -18.47 19.65
CA GLU A 383 -29.20 -19.31 19.56
C GLU A 383 -29.93 -19.08 18.23
N LEU A 384 -30.11 -17.82 17.82
CA LEU A 384 -30.77 -17.47 16.56
C LEU A 384 -30.04 -18.06 15.34
N LYS A 385 -28.69 -18.09 15.33
CA LYS A 385 -27.90 -18.74 14.26
C LYS A 385 -28.15 -20.25 14.15
N GLN A 386 -28.52 -20.91 15.26
CA GLN A 386 -28.80 -22.34 15.25
C GLN A 386 -30.20 -22.65 14.70
N LEU A 387 -31.15 -21.76 14.97
CA LEU A 387 -32.54 -21.84 14.53
C LEU A 387 -32.73 -21.40 13.07
N ILE A 388 -32.07 -20.32 12.66
CA ILE A 388 -32.19 -19.72 11.32
C ILE A 388 -30.96 -20.08 10.51
N ARG A 389 -31.11 -21.08 9.62
CA ARG A 389 -30.02 -21.66 8.82
C ARG A 389 -30.15 -21.28 7.34
N GLU A 390 -29.06 -21.42 6.59
CA GLU A 390 -29.13 -21.30 5.13
C GLU A 390 -30.19 -22.27 4.57
N PRO A 391 -31.08 -21.81 3.67
CA PRO A 391 -30.98 -20.61 2.83
C PRO A 391 -31.59 -19.31 3.42
N ASP A 392 -32.11 -19.34 4.65
CA ASP A 392 -32.61 -18.15 5.34
C ASP A 392 -31.45 -17.24 5.76
N GLN A 393 -31.74 -15.95 5.93
CA GLN A 393 -30.74 -14.95 6.30
C GLN A 393 -31.08 -14.34 7.65
N LEU A 394 -30.09 -14.20 8.52
CA LEU A 394 -30.20 -13.54 9.82
C LEU A 394 -29.22 -12.36 9.87
N ALA A 395 -29.69 -11.21 10.34
CA ALA A 395 -28.88 -10.02 10.54
C ALA A 395 -29.18 -9.33 11.89
N HIS A 396 -28.18 -8.66 12.45
CA HIS A 396 -28.34 -7.79 13.61
C HIS A 396 -28.52 -6.35 13.11
N LEU A 397 -29.73 -5.82 13.24
CA LEU A 397 -30.13 -4.52 12.69
C LEU A 397 -29.51 -3.37 13.49
N ILE A 398 -29.85 -3.27 14.77
CA ILE A 398 -29.36 -2.23 15.68
C ILE A 398 -29.65 -2.65 17.13
N SER A 399 -28.73 -2.36 18.06
CA SER A 399 -28.90 -2.48 19.51
C SER A 399 -29.50 -3.83 19.98
N ASP A 400 -30.83 -3.89 20.05
CA ASP A 400 -31.66 -4.95 20.60
C ASP A 400 -32.54 -5.65 19.54
N ARG A 401 -32.32 -5.34 18.25
CA ARG A 401 -33.15 -5.82 17.13
C ARG A 401 -32.40 -6.71 16.16
N PHE A 402 -32.98 -7.87 15.89
CA PHE A 402 -32.54 -8.80 14.86
C PHE A 402 -33.59 -8.89 13.76
N ILE A 403 -33.14 -9.17 12.55
CA ILE A 403 -34.00 -9.33 11.40
C ILE A 403 -33.66 -10.64 10.70
N ALA A 404 -34.67 -11.40 10.32
CA ALA A 404 -34.52 -12.63 9.58
C ALA A 404 -35.36 -12.61 8.31
N LEU A 405 -34.76 -12.98 7.19
CA LEU A 405 -35.47 -13.21 5.94
C LEU A 405 -35.64 -14.71 5.76
N ILE A 406 -36.88 -15.16 5.87
CA ILE A 406 -37.28 -16.56 5.78
C ILE A 406 -37.81 -16.83 4.38
N ARG A 407 -37.24 -17.84 3.72
CA ARG A 407 -37.68 -18.31 2.40
C ARG A 407 -38.97 -19.14 2.51
N PRO A 408 -39.76 -19.26 1.44
CA PRO A 408 -41.05 -19.92 1.50
C PRO A 408 -40.84 -21.41 1.70
N SER A 409 -41.14 -21.89 2.89
CA SER A 409 -41.07 -23.32 3.19
C SER A 409 -42.37 -23.86 3.79
N SER A 410 -43.18 -23.03 4.48
CA SER A 410 -44.29 -23.55 5.30
C SER A 410 -45.45 -22.57 5.56
N GLY A 411 -45.52 -21.41 4.88
CA GLY A 411 -46.57 -20.40 5.10
C GLY A 411 -46.57 -19.83 6.52
N ARG A 412 -47.70 -19.23 6.96
CA ARG A 412 -47.82 -18.58 8.28
C ARG A 412 -47.59 -19.55 9.45
N ASP A 413 -48.07 -20.78 9.38
CA ASP A 413 -47.93 -21.76 10.47
C ASP A 413 -46.46 -22.10 10.77
N GLY A 414 -45.64 -22.22 9.72
CA GLY A 414 -44.20 -22.41 9.89
C GLY A 414 -43.50 -21.19 10.51
N LEU A 415 -43.93 -19.97 10.16
CA LEU A 415 -43.41 -18.74 10.77
C LEU A 415 -43.78 -18.67 12.26
N VAL A 416 -45.02 -19.00 12.62
CA VAL A 416 -45.46 -19.07 14.02
C VAL A 416 -44.61 -20.07 14.79
N SER A 417 -44.43 -21.29 14.25
CA SER A 417 -43.60 -22.32 14.88
C SER A 417 -42.14 -21.88 15.05
N LEU A 418 -41.55 -21.21 14.06
CA LEU A 418 -40.20 -20.65 14.19
C LEU A 418 -40.13 -19.60 15.30
N CYS A 419 -41.12 -18.72 15.40
CA CYS A 419 -41.18 -17.70 16.45
C CYS A 419 -41.37 -18.30 17.84
N ASP A 420 -42.16 -19.37 17.98
CA ASP A 420 -42.27 -20.13 19.23
C ASP A 420 -40.91 -20.70 19.66
N HIS A 421 -40.16 -21.30 18.72
CA HIS A 421 -38.81 -21.80 19.02
C HIS A 421 -37.85 -20.68 19.42
N ILE A 422 -37.94 -19.50 18.77
CA ILE A 422 -37.14 -18.33 19.11
C ILE A 422 -37.46 -17.84 20.53
N GLN A 423 -38.75 -17.73 20.88
CA GLN A 423 -39.19 -17.34 22.23
C GLN A 423 -38.70 -18.34 23.28
N ALA A 424 -38.84 -19.64 23.01
CA ALA A 424 -38.38 -20.70 23.91
C ALA A 424 -36.86 -20.66 24.11
N ALA A 425 -36.09 -20.43 23.06
CA ALA A 425 -34.63 -20.29 23.14
C ALA A 425 -34.24 -19.08 24.00
N ALA A 426 -34.88 -17.93 23.79
CA ALA A 426 -34.62 -16.72 24.59
C ALA A 426 -34.99 -16.91 26.07
N ALA A 427 -36.12 -17.56 26.35
CA ALA A 427 -36.55 -17.87 27.72
C ALA A 427 -35.56 -18.78 28.46
N ARG A 428 -34.90 -19.71 27.74
CA ARG A 428 -33.90 -20.63 28.30
C ARG A 428 -32.57 -19.97 28.63
N LEU A 429 -32.16 -18.94 27.89
CA LEU A 429 -30.87 -18.27 28.11
C LEU A 429 -30.78 -17.59 29.48
N TYR A 430 -31.87 -16.93 29.90
CA TYR A 430 -31.91 -16.13 31.13
C TYR A 430 -33.24 -16.30 31.90
N PRO A 431 -33.50 -17.48 32.49
CA PRO A 431 -34.78 -17.81 33.12
C PRO A 431 -35.15 -16.85 34.27
N ASP A 432 -34.16 -16.42 35.06
CA ASP A 432 -34.35 -15.53 36.21
C ASP A 432 -34.51 -14.05 35.82
N LYS A 433 -34.14 -13.69 34.58
CA LYS A 433 -34.23 -12.31 34.06
C LYS A 433 -35.32 -12.14 33.02
N LYS A 434 -36.03 -13.22 32.67
CA LYS A 434 -37.16 -13.28 31.72
C LYS A 434 -36.93 -12.37 30.50
N LEU A 435 -35.90 -12.68 29.71
CA LEU A 435 -35.68 -12.02 28.42
C LEU A 435 -36.93 -12.21 27.55
N LYS A 436 -37.67 -11.13 27.33
CA LYS A 436 -38.88 -11.14 26.50
C LYS A 436 -38.54 -10.65 25.11
N LEU A 437 -38.99 -11.37 24.10
CA LEU A 437 -38.91 -10.93 22.71
C LEU A 437 -40.28 -10.48 22.23
N ALA A 438 -40.31 -9.41 21.46
CA ALA A 438 -41.44 -9.04 20.63
C ALA A 438 -41.08 -9.41 19.18
N ILE A 439 -41.90 -10.25 18.55
CA ILE A 439 -41.61 -10.78 17.21
C ILE A 439 -42.74 -10.39 16.26
N ALA A 440 -42.37 -9.79 15.13
CA ALA A 440 -43.29 -9.43 14.06
C ALA A 440 -42.86 -10.08 12.75
N ALA A 441 -43.83 -10.55 11.96
CA ALA A 441 -43.62 -11.11 10.63
C ALA A 441 -44.37 -10.27 9.57
N VAL A 442 -43.69 -10.00 8.46
CA VAL A 442 -44.23 -9.34 7.27
C VAL A 442 -44.08 -10.29 6.10
N GLU A 443 -45.18 -10.67 5.48
CA GLU A 443 -45.17 -11.54 4.30
C GLU A 443 -44.67 -10.77 3.07
N CYS A 444 -43.66 -11.33 2.43
CA CYS A 444 -43.06 -10.82 1.20
C CYS A 444 -43.82 -11.40 0.00
N HIS A 445 -44.19 -10.53 -0.93
CA HIS A 445 -44.86 -10.91 -2.17
C HIS A 445 -43.86 -10.92 -3.34
N PRO A 446 -44.15 -11.60 -4.45
CA PRO A 446 -43.28 -11.62 -5.63
C PRO A 446 -43.03 -10.21 -6.17
N GLY A 447 -41.77 -9.85 -6.39
CA GLY A 447 -41.37 -8.52 -6.86
C GLY A 447 -40.09 -8.00 -6.22
N PRO A 448 -39.72 -6.73 -6.49
CA PRO A 448 -38.59 -6.10 -5.84
C PRO A 448 -38.87 -5.95 -4.34
N LEU A 449 -38.04 -6.56 -3.50
CA LEU A 449 -38.11 -6.39 -2.06
C LEU A 449 -37.52 -5.03 -1.69
N GLU A 450 -38.30 -4.20 -1.02
CA GLU A 450 -37.86 -2.93 -0.44
C GLU A 450 -37.60 -3.12 1.07
N PRO A 451 -36.34 -3.29 1.50
CA PRO A 451 -36.02 -3.64 2.89
C PRO A 451 -36.58 -2.62 3.88
N ASP A 452 -36.47 -1.33 3.55
CA ASP A 452 -36.96 -0.23 4.38
C ASP A 452 -38.47 -0.27 4.59
N LYS A 453 -39.24 -0.62 3.55
CA LYS A 453 -40.69 -0.78 3.63
C LYS A 453 -41.05 -1.95 4.55
N LEU A 454 -40.41 -3.10 4.36
CA LEU A 454 -40.66 -4.30 5.17
C LEU A 454 -40.26 -4.09 6.65
N ILE A 455 -39.12 -3.45 6.90
CA ILE A 455 -38.68 -3.10 8.27
C ILE A 455 -39.65 -2.12 8.92
N ARG A 456 -40.14 -1.11 8.17
CA ARG A 456 -41.16 -0.18 8.65
C ARG A 456 -42.43 -0.94 9.02
N GLN A 457 -42.95 -1.78 8.13
CA GLN A 457 -44.15 -2.60 8.39
C GLN A 457 -43.98 -3.50 9.62
N ALA A 458 -42.86 -4.21 9.76
CA ALA A 458 -42.59 -5.04 10.93
C ALA A 458 -42.51 -4.21 12.23
N SER A 459 -41.94 -3.01 12.15
CA SER A 459 -41.88 -2.08 13.29
C SER A 459 -43.27 -1.56 13.68
N LEU A 460 -44.17 -1.34 12.71
CA LEU A 460 -45.56 -0.95 12.97
C LEU A 460 -46.30 -2.06 13.73
N VAL A 461 -46.11 -3.32 13.35
CA VAL A 461 -46.70 -4.47 14.05
C VAL A 461 -46.26 -4.51 15.50
N LEU A 462 -44.95 -4.40 15.77
CA LEU A 462 -44.42 -4.39 17.14
C LEU A 462 -44.95 -3.21 17.96
N ARG A 463 -45.15 -2.05 17.34
CA ARG A 463 -45.73 -0.88 18.00
C ARG A 463 -47.22 -1.09 18.30
N HIS A 464 -47.97 -1.63 17.36
CA HIS A 464 -49.42 -1.86 17.51
C HIS A 464 -49.72 -2.84 18.64
N HIS A 465 -48.90 -3.88 18.80
CA HIS A 465 -49.02 -4.87 19.87
C HIS A 465 -48.15 -4.58 21.10
N ALA A 466 -47.67 -3.33 21.26
CA ALA A 466 -46.88 -2.96 22.42
C ALA A 466 -47.62 -3.26 23.74
N GLY A 467 -46.96 -3.96 24.67
CA GLY A 467 -47.56 -4.36 25.94
C GLY A 467 -48.41 -5.64 25.89
N GLN A 468 -48.73 -6.14 24.69
CA GLN A 468 -49.37 -7.45 24.52
C GLN A 468 -48.29 -8.53 24.38
N ASN A 469 -48.48 -9.66 25.06
CA ASN A 469 -47.62 -10.85 24.95
C ASN A 469 -48.47 -12.12 24.83
N SER A 470 -49.62 -12.02 24.17
CA SER A 470 -50.57 -13.13 24.01
C SER A 470 -50.14 -14.12 22.93
N GLN A 471 -49.26 -13.70 22.01
CA GLN A 471 -48.85 -14.49 20.85
C GLN A 471 -47.33 -14.48 20.71
N ALA A 472 -46.79 -15.57 20.16
CA ALA A 472 -45.35 -15.67 19.89
C ALA A 472 -44.90 -14.85 18.69
N CYS A 473 -45.79 -14.57 17.74
CA CYS A 473 -45.55 -13.77 16.56
C CYS A 473 -46.79 -12.98 16.16
N TYR A 474 -46.60 -11.72 15.79
CA TYR A 474 -47.64 -10.85 15.25
C TYR A 474 -47.42 -10.64 13.76
N PHE A 475 -48.50 -10.63 12.97
CA PHE A 475 -48.41 -10.45 11.52
C PHE A 475 -48.81 -9.05 11.10
N TYR A 476 -48.17 -8.55 10.04
CA TYR A 476 -48.57 -7.29 9.43
C TYR A 476 -49.94 -7.41 8.76
N ASP A 477 -50.80 -6.45 9.07
CA ASP A 477 -52.06 -6.18 8.38
C ASP A 477 -52.11 -4.70 8.03
N GLN A 478 -52.62 -4.38 6.85
CA GLN A 478 -52.79 -3.00 6.39
C GLN A 478 -53.70 -2.19 7.33
N ALA A 479 -54.68 -2.82 7.97
CA ALA A 479 -55.53 -2.16 8.97
C ALA A 479 -54.72 -1.60 10.17
N MET A 480 -53.56 -2.16 10.48
CA MET A 480 -52.67 -1.64 11.53
C MET A 480 -52.02 -0.32 11.12
N GLU A 481 -51.62 -0.18 9.85
CA GLU A 481 -51.07 1.07 9.31
C GLU A 481 -52.15 2.16 9.34
N GLU A 482 -53.36 1.85 8.89
CA GLU A 482 -54.51 2.77 8.94
C GLU A 482 -54.85 3.23 10.36
N THR A 483 -54.77 2.31 11.34
CA THR A 483 -55.00 2.63 12.76
C THR A 483 -53.95 3.61 13.28
N LEU A 484 -52.66 3.40 12.97
CA LEU A 484 -51.58 4.28 13.41
C LEU A 484 -51.63 5.64 12.72
N GLU A 485 -51.98 5.69 11.43
CA GLU A 485 -52.22 6.94 10.71
C GLU A 485 -53.40 7.72 11.30
N ARG A 486 -54.47 7.03 11.70
CA ARG A 486 -55.60 7.64 12.38
C ARG A 486 -55.20 8.21 13.74
N GLN A 487 -54.42 7.47 14.53
CA GLN A 487 -53.89 7.95 15.81
C GLN A 487 -53.01 9.19 15.65
N ASP A 488 -52.10 9.20 14.68
CA ASP A 488 -51.22 10.34 14.38
C ASP A 488 -52.01 11.59 13.98
N GLN A 489 -53.06 11.40 13.17
CA GLN A 489 -53.98 12.49 12.83
C GLN A 489 -54.71 13.05 14.05
N ILE A 490 -55.23 12.18 14.93
CA ILE A 490 -55.89 12.60 16.17
C ILE A 490 -54.90 13.34 17.08
N GLU A 491 -53.69 12.81 17.28
CA GLU A 491 -52.64 13.47 18.08
C GLU A 491 -52.33 14.87 17.53
N THR A 492 -52.18 15.00 16.21
CA THR A 492 -51.93 16.30 15.55
C THR A 492 -53.05 17.30 15.84
N ILE A 493 -54.30 16.85 15.81
CA ILE A 493 -55.47 17.67 16.14
C ILE A 493 -55.44 18.06 17.63
N LEU A 494 -55.20 17.12 18.54
CA LEU A 494 -55.11 17.37 19.98
C LEU A 494 -53.98 18.36 20.31
N ARG A 495 -52.84 18.26 19.61
CA ARG A 495 -51.71 19.19 19.74
C ARG A 495 -52.05 20.58 19.23
N SER A 496 -52.88 20.69 18.19
CA SER A 496 -53.38 21.98 17.71
C SER A 496 -54.36 22.60 18.72
N LEU A 497 -55.25 21.79 19.30
CA LEU A 497 -56.17 22.20 20.36
C LEU A 497 -55.44 22.69 21.61
N SER A 498 -54.33 22.05 22.00
CA SER A 498 -53.57 22.42 23.19
C SER A 498 -52.94 23.82 23.12
N VAL A 499 -52.66 24.32 21.90
CA VAL A 499 -52.16 25.68 21.65
C VAL A 499 -53.27 26.66 21.22
N GLY A 500 -54.54 26.26 21.35
CA GLY A 500 -55.70 27.12 21.09
C GLY A 500 -56.11 27.25 19.63
N GLN A 501 -55.66 26.36 18.74
CA GLN A 501 -56.08 26.30 17.34
C GLN A 501 -57.17 25.24 17.12
N GLY A 502 -58.02 25.42 16.11
CA GLY A 502 -59.03 24.42 15.73
C GLY A 502 -60.16 24.24 16.76
N LEU A 503 -60.47 25.27 17.54
CA LEU A 503 -61.41 25.22 18.66
C LEU A 503 -62.85 24.84 18.24
N GLU A 504 -63.21 25.05 16.98
CA GLU A 504 -64.48 24.63 16.39
C GLU A 504 -64.64 23.10 16.33
N GLN A 505 -63.54 22.35 16.44
CA GLN A 505 -63.51 20.89 16.33
C GLN A 505 -63.80 20.19 17.67
N PHE A 506 -63.71 20.92 18.78
CA PHE A 506 -63.86 20.38 20.13
C PHE A 506 -65.00 21.08 20.87
N SER A 507 -65.99 20.32 21.34
CA SER A 507 -67.14 20.86 22.07
C SER A 507 -67.52 19.97 23.25
N LEU A 508 -68.34 20.51 24.15
CA LEU A 508 -68.96 19.75 25.25
C LEU A 508 -70.45 19.60 24.97
N VAL A 509 -70.97 18.41 25.22
CA VAL A 509 -72.41 18.17 25.36
C VAL A 509 -72.72 17.83 26.81
N TYR A 510 -73.94 18.15 27.27
CA TYR A 510 -74.30 18.08 28.68
C TYR A 510 -75.41 17.06 28.89
N GLN A 511 -75.11 15.98 29.60
CA GLN A 511 -76.09 14.94 29.93
C GLN A 511 -76.76 15.27 31.28
N PRO A 512 -78.10 15.40 31.35
CA PRO A 512 -78.77 15.77 32.58
C PRO A 512 -78.72 14.64 33.62
N ILE A 513 -78.43 15.02 34.87
CA ILE A 513 -78.53 14.18 36.06
C ILE A 513 -79.82 14.59 36.78
N VAL A 514 -80.72 13.64 37.00
CA VAL A 514 -82.06 13.89 37.58
C VAL A 514 -82.10 13.42 39.02
N ASP A 515 -82.59 14.27 39.92
CA ASP A 515 -82.93 13.86 41.29
C ASP A 515 -84.23 13.04 41.25
N LEU A 516 -84.17 11.76 41.63
CA LEU A 516 -85.30 10.84 41.53
C LEU A 516 -86.45 11.14 42.50
N LYS A 517 -86.23 11.91 43.58
CA LYS A 517 -87.29 12.28 44.52
C LYS A 517 -88.13 13.43 43.96
N THR A 518 -87.46 14.39 43.32
CA THR A 518 -88.08 15.62 42.82
C THR A 518 -88.38 15.56 41.32
N MET A 519 -87.80 14.61 40.59
CA MET A 519 -87.81 14.48 39.14
C MET A 519 -87.30 15.74 38.41
N ARG A 520 -86.47 16.54 39.09
CA ARG A 520 -85.85 17.75 38.53
C ARG A 520 -84.40 17.50 38.18
N ILE A 521 -83.90 18.26 37.22
CA ILE A 521 -82.47 18.26 36.88
C ILE A 521 -81.69 18.79 38.08
N ALA A 522 -80.81 17.96 38.63
CA ALA A 522 -79.92 18.28 39.74
C ALA A 522 -78.54 18.75 39.25
N GLY A 523 -78.16 18.37 38.04
CA GLY A 523 -76.88 18.71 37.45
C GLY A 523 -76.75 18.22 36.02
N PHE A 524 -75.57 18.41 35.45
CA PHE A 524 -75.18 17.87 34.17
C PHE A 524 -73.80 17.21 34.26
N GLU A 525 -73.59 16.17 33.48
CA GLU A 525 -72.25 15.67 33.17
C GLU A 525 -71.77 16.27 31.85
N ALA A 526 -70.57 16.86 31.85
CA ALA A 526 -69.95 17.43 30.68
C ALA A 526 -69.18 16.35 29.90
N LEU A 527 -69.65 16.07 28.68
CA LEU A 527 -69.08 15.03 27.82
C LEU A 527 -68.37 15.66 26.62
N SER A 528 -67.07 15.43 26.52
CA SER A 528 -66.23 15.91 25.42
C SER A 528 -66.63 15.29 24.08
N ARG A 529 -66.64 16.11 23.02
CA ARG A 529 -66.93 15.71 21.64
C ARG A 529 -65.86 16.27 20.72
N LEU A 530 -65.22 15.38 19.96
CA LEU A 530 -64.25 15.74 18.94
C LEU A 530 -64.85 15.43 17.57
N LYS A 531 -65.00 16.45 16.72
CA LYS A 531 -65.48 16.30 15.35
C LYS A 531 -64.61 17.12 14.41
N THR A 532 -64.08 16.47 13.39
CA THR A 532 -63.16 17.10 12.43
C THR A 532 -63.65 16.90 11.01
N ALA A 533 -63.22 17.77 10.09
CA ALA A 533 -63.57 17.64 8.68
C ALA A 533 -63.00 16.36 8.05
N ARG A 534 -61.82 15.91 8.51
CA ARG A 534 -61.09 14.76 7.94
C ARG A 534 -61.54 13.42 8.52
N LEU A 535 -61.68 13.32 9.84
CA LEU A 535 -61.98 12.05 10.53
C LEU A 535 -63.46 11.88 10.88
N GLY A 536 -64.28 12.93 10.67
CA GLY A 536 -65.65 12.94 11.15
C GLY A 536 -65.72 12.99 12.67
N PHE A 537 -66.65 12.23 13.26
CA PHE A 537 -66.76 12.10 14.71
C PHE A 537 -65.69 11.14 15.24
N VAL A 538 -64.91 11.58 16.23
CA VAL A 538 -63.92 10.75 16.94
C VAL A 538 -64.47 10.40 18.32
N PRO A 539 -64.69 9.10 18.63
CA PRO A 539 -65.16 8.66 19.93
C PRO A 539 -64.29 9.16 21.09
N PRO A 540 -64.89 9.56 22.24
CA PRO A 540 -64.15 10.00 23.42
C PRO A 540 -63.09 9.01 23.91
N PRO A 541 -63.38 7.71 24.06
CA PRO A 541 -62.36 6.75 24.50
C PRO A 541 -61.12 6.72 23.58
N GLU A 542 -61.31 6.93 22.27
CA GLU A 542 -60.22 6.91 21.29
C GLU A 542 -59.27 8.09 21.49
N PHE A 543 -59.78 9.33 21.48
CA PHE A 543 -58.90 10.49 21.60
C PHE A 543 -58.40 10.74 23.03
N ILE A 544 -59.15 10.32 24.07
CA ILE A 544 -58.69 10.43 25.46
C ILE A 544 -57.48 9.52 25.68
N ALA A 545 -57.52 8.27 25.21
CA ALA A 545 -56.38 7.35 25.32
C ALA A 545 -55.12 7.92 24.63
N ILE A 546 -55.28 8.51 23.44
CA ILE A 546 -54.17 9.16 22.73
C ILE A 546 -53.68 10.39 23.52
N ALA A 547 -54.58 11.21 24.05
CA ALA A 547 -54.23 12.38 24.84
C ALA A 547 -53.44 12.00 26.10
N GLU A 548 -53.79 10.91 26.78
CA GLU A 548 -53.08 10.42 27.96
C GLU A 548 -51.68 9.90 27.60
N GLN A 549 -51.58 9.04 26.58
CA GLN A 549 -50.31 8.49 26.09
C GLN A 549 -49.33 9.57 25.65
N THR A 550 -49.85 10.67 25.09
CA THR A 550 -49.05 11.79 24.57
C THR A 550 -48.93 12.96 25.56
N GLN A 551 -49.48 12.81 26.78
CA GLN A 551 -49.56 13.87 27.82
C GLN A 551 -50.33 15.14 27.39
N LEU A 552 -51.04 15.08 26.25
CA LEU A 552 -51.93 16.14 25.77
C LEU A 552 -53.26 16.18 26.55
N ILE A 553 -53.53 15.19 27.41
CA ILE A 553 -54.71 15.17 28.28
C ILE A 553 -54.77 16.37 29.21
N VAL A 554 -53.61 16.84 29.68
CA VAL A 554 -53.49 17.98 30.59
C VAL A 554 -53.99 19.30 29.98
N PRO A 555 -53.43 19.78 28.84
CA PRO A 555 -53.95 20.99 28.23
C PRO A 555 -55.39 20.83 27.72
N LEU A 556 -55.78 19.61 27.32
CA LEU A 556 -57.14 19.30 26.91
C LEU A 556 -58.13 19.42 28.08
N GLY A 557 -57.83 18.85 29.24
CA GLY A 557 -58.71 18.91 30.40
C GLY A 557 -58.79 20.30 31.01
N GLN A 558 -57.71 21.10 30.99
CA GLN A 558 -57.80 22.55 31.28
C GLN A 558 -58.77 23.27 30.34
N ARG A 559 -58.86 22.86 29.08
CA ARG A 559 -59.82 23.42 28.12
C ARG A 559 -61.25 22.98 28.44
N VAL A 560 -61.45 21.70 28.74
CA VAL A 560 -62.74 21.14 29.18
C VAL A 560 -63.24 21.87 30.42
N LEU A 561 -62.40 22.02 31.44
CA LEU A 561 -62.72 22.74 32.67
C LEU A 561 -63.15 24.19 32.41
N ARG A 562 -62.42 24.94 31.57
CA ARG A 562 -62.83 26.31 31.20
C ARG A 562 -64.18 26.35 30.50
N LEU A 563 -64.46 25.42 29.58
CA LEU A 563 -65.73 25.35 28.86
C LEU A 563 -66.89 25.00 29.81
N ALA A 564 -66.70 24.03 30.70
CA ALA A 564 -67.69 23.66 31.70
C ALA A 564 -67.95 24.81 32.69
N CYS A 565 -66.90 25.49 33.16
CA CYS A 565 -67.04 26.64 34.05
C CYS A 565 -67.76 27.82 33.37
N ARG A 566 -67.51 28.07 32.08
CA ARG A 566 -68.28 29.07 31.31
C ARG A 566 -69.77 28.69 31.22
N PHE A 567 -70.07 27.42 30.99
CA PHE A 567 -71.45 26.94 30.97
C PHE A 567 -72.14 27.08 32.34
N ILE A 568 -71.44 26.78 33.45
CA ILE A 568 -71.94 27.04 34.80
C ILE A 568 -72.24 28.54 35.00
N ALA A 569 -71.35 29.43 34.54
CA ALA A 569 -71.56 30.87 34.64
C ALA A 569 -72.82 31.31 33.87
N ASP A 570 -73.04 30.75 32.68
CA ASP A 570 -74.22 31.06 31.86
C ASP A 570 -75.52 30.52 32.48
N LEU A 571 -75.51 29.32 33.05
CA LEU A 571 -76.62 28.78 33.85
C LEU A 571 -76.94 29.68 35.05
N THR A 572 -75.90 30.15 35.73
CA THR A 572 -76.05 31.04 36.90
C THR A 572 -76.70 32.36 36.49
N LYS A 573 -76.26 32.97 35.38
CA LYS A 573 -76.88 34.19 34.82
C LYS A 573 -78.33 33.98 34.40
N ALA A 574 -78.67 32.77 33.92
CA ALA A 574 -80.03 32.39 33.55
C ALA A 574 -80.94 32.05 34.75
N GLY A 575 -80.44 32.17 35.99
CA GLY A 575 -81.22 31.91 37.22
C GLY A 575 -81.11 30.48 37.77
N PHE A 576 -80.23 29.65 37.20
CA PHE A 576 -80.02 28.26 37.60
C PHE A 576 -78.75 28.05 38.43
N GLY A 577 -78.41 29.00 39.30
CA GLY A 577 -77.16 29.00 40.09
C GLY A 577 -77.01 27.88 41.13
N GLN A 578 -77.94 26.92 41.21
CA GLN A 578 -77.85 25.72 42.07
C GLN A 578 -77.57 24.44 41.26
N ILE A 579 -77.57 24.51 39.93
CA ILE A 579 -77.30 23.37 39.05
C ILE A 579 -75.79 23.13 39.02
N ARG A 580 -75.40 21.88 39.24
CA ARG A 580 -74.02 21.44 39.19
C ARG A 580 -73.62 20.93 37.81
N VAL A 581 -72.35 21.10 37.44
CA VAL A 581 -71.79 20.50 36.23
C VAL A 581 -70.55 19.70 36.62
N SER A 582 -70.59 18.40 36.36
CA SER A 582 -69.48 17.48 36.58
C SER A 582 -68.58 17.38 35.36
N VAL A 583 -67.27 17.27 35.58
CA VAL A 583 -66.25 17.06 34.54
C VAL A 583 -65.41 15.82 34.88
N ASN A 584 -65.26 14.92 33.91
CA ASN A 584 -64.34 13.79 34.01
C ASN A 584 -62.88 14.27 33.93
N ILE A 585 -62.05 13.82 34.87
CA ILE A 585 -60.64 14.20 34.99
C ILE A 585 -59.77 12.94 34.93
N SER A 586 -58.71 12.98 34.13
CA SER A 586 -57.73 11.88 34.09
C SER A 586 -56.88 11.85 35.36
N ALA A 587 -56.47 10.65 35.76
CA ALA A 587 -55.50 10.43 36.84
C ALA A 587 -54.22 11.26 36.66
N LEU A 588 -53.72 11.31 35.41
CA LEU A 588 -52.50 12.03 35.06
C LEU A 588 -52.63 13.53 35.29
N GLU A 589 -53.83 14.08 35.16
CA GLU A 589 -54.10 15.48 35.45
C GLU A 589 -54.14 15.73 36.94
N LEU A 590 -54.92 14.94 37.68
CA LEU A 590 -55.12 15.12 39.12
C LEU A 590 -53.82 15.00 39.93
N LEU A 591 -52.93 14.08 39.52
CA LEU A 591 -51.67 13.82 40.20
C LEU A 591 -50.60 14.90 39.93
N ARG A 592 -50.83 15.85 39.02
CA ARG A 592 -49.93 16.99 38.83
C ARG A 592 -50.05 17.97 39.98
N ASP A 593 -48.91 18.39 40.52
CA ASP A 593 -48.87 19.42 41.58
C ASP A 593 -49.55 20.73 41.19
N ALA A 594 -49.52 21.08 39.90
CA ALA A 594 -50.16 22.28 39.38
C ALA A 594 -51.68 22.16 39.19
N PHE A 595 -52.29 20.98 39.32
CA PHE A 595 -53.71 20.79 39.00
C PHE A 595 -54.65 21.69 39.80
N VAL A 596 -54.53 21.66 41.14
CA VAL A 596 -55.39 22.46 42.03
C VAL A 596 -55.15 23.97 41.82
N PRO A 597 -53.90 24.47 41.74
CA PRO A 597 -53.63 25.86 41.34
C PRO A 597 -54.21 26.27 39.97
N ASP A 598 -54.11 25.40 38.96
CA ASP A 598 -54.66 25.63 37.62
C ASP A 598 -56.19 25.76 37.68
N LEU A 599 -56.84 24.88 38.45
CA LEU A 599 -58.28 24.90 38.65
C LEU A 599 -58.75 26.17 39.37
N ASP A 600 -58.02 26.60 40.41
CA ASP A 600 -58.30 27.86 41.12
C ASP A 600 -58.18 29.09 40.20
N ALA A 601 -57.25 29.05 39.25
CA ALA A 601 -57.15 30.10 38.24
C ALA A 601 -58.36 30.10 37.30
N ILE A 602 -58.83 28.93 36.86
CA ILE A 602 -60.01 28.79 35.99
C ILE A 602 -61.28 29.26 36.70
N VAL A 603 -61.52 28.84 37.95
CA VAL A 603 -62.68 29.26 38.75
C VAL A 603 -62.70 30.79 38.91
N ARG A 604 -61.55 31.40 39.20
CA ARG A 604 -61.42 32.86 39.31
C ARG A 604 -61.63 33.56 37.96
N GLU A 605 -61.10 33.00 36.86
CA GLU A 605 -61.29 33.53 35.50
C GLU A 605 -62.77 33.58 35.12
N THR A 606 -63.54 32.53 35.44
CA THR A 606 -64.95 32.42 35.04
C THR A 606 -65.93 33.00 36.07
N GLY A 607 -65.49 33.23 37.31
CA GLY A 607 -66.30 33.81 38.39
C GLY A 607 -67.45 32.92 38.85
N ILE A 608 -67.30 31.61 38.76
CA ILE A 608 -68.32 30.66 39.22
C ILE A 608 -68.20 30.40 40.72
N ASP A 609 -69.31 29.99 41.34
CA ASP A 609 -69.24 29.33 42.65
C ASP A 609 -68.67 27.92 42.45
N SER A 610 -67.57 27.61 43.13
CA SER A 610 -66.92 26.29 43.10
C SER A 610 -67.86 25.15 43.52
N ALA A 611 -68.90 25.43 44.32
CA ALA A 611 -69.92 24.45 44.71
C ALA A 611 -70.75 23.93 43.51
N ASN A 612 -70.76 24.67 42.41
CA ASN A 612 -71.44 24.29 41.17
C ASN A 612 -70.57 23.42 40.26
N LEU A 613 -69.28 23.23 40.57
CA LEU A 613 -68.38 22.37 39.82
C LEU A 613 -68.24 21.01 40.50
N GLY A 614 -68.36 19.94 39.71
CA GLY A 614 -68.06 18.57 40.10
C GLY A 614 -66.86 18.02 39.33
N VAL A 615 -66.10 17.14 39.97
CA VAL A 615 -65.01 16.37 39.35
C VAL A 615 -65.32 14.88 39.47
N GLU A 616 -65.14 14.15 38.37
CA GLU A 616 -65.37 12.71 38.29
C GLU A 616 -64.07 11.99 37.92
N LEU A 617 -63.79 10.87 38.60
CA LEU A 617 -62.63 10.02 38.35
C LEU A 617 -63.07 8.56 38.23
N THR A 618 -62.52 7.82 37.28
CA THR A 618 -62.82 6.39 37.11
C THR A 618 -62.20 5.54 38.23
N GLU A 619 -62.87 4.44 38.59
CA GLU A 619 -62.45 3.56 39.69
C GLU A 619 -61.05 2.92 39.48
N SER A 620 -60.71 2.58 38.23
CA SER A 620 -59.48 1.84 37.90
C SER A 620 -58.19 2.56 38.34
N VAL A 621 -58.25 3.87 38.54
CA VAL A 621 -57.13 4.73 38.93
C VAL A 621 -56.67 4.51 40.38
N PHE A 622 -57.54 4.01 41.26
CA PHE A 622 -57.25 3.93 42.71
C PHE A 622 -56.26 2.82 43.10
N SER A 623 -55.83 1.96 42.18
CA SER A 623 -54.97 0.81 42.49
C SER A 623 -53.51 1.18 42.80
N ASP A 624 -52.98 2.25 42.19
CA ASP A 624 -51.54 2.54 42.21
C ASP A 624 -51.15 3.78 43.04
N ASN A 625 -52.08 4.70 43.36
CA ASN A 625 -51.76 6.02 43.95
C ASN A 625 -52.82 6.57 44.95
N ILE A 626 -53.50 5.70 45.70
CA ILE A 626 -54.69 6.08 46.48
C ILE A 626 -54.46 7.23 47.49
N ASP A 627 -53.32 7.23 48.20
CA ASP A 627 -53.03 8.25 49.22
C ASP A 627 -52.88 9.65 48.63
N LEU A 628 -52.17 9.76 47.50
CA LEU A 628 -51.93 11.02 46.80
C LEU A 628 -53.22 11.54 46.15
N ILE A 629 -54.04 10.64 45.60
CA ILE A 629 -55.37 11.00 45.08
C ILE A 629 -56.25 11.55 46.20
N ASN A 630 -56.26 10.89 47.37
CA ASN A 630 -57.06 11.33 48.51
C ASN A 630 -56.59 12.70 49.04
N GLU A 631 -55.28 12.96 49.05
CA GLU A 631 -54.73 14.29 49.37
C GLU A 631 -55.29 15.37 48.43
N ARG A 632 -55.29 15.11 47.12
CA ARG A 632 -55.84 16.04 46.12
C ARG A 632 -57.36 16.21 46.27
N PHE A 633 -58.09 15.13 46.58
CA PHE A 633 -59.53 15.20 46.86
C PHE A 633 -59.85 16.07 48.08
N MET A 634 -59.09 15.96 49.18
CA MET A 634 -59.28 16.84 50.33
C MET A 634 -59.04 18.32 49.97
N GLN A 635 -58.06 18.62 49.12
CA GLN A 635 -57.83 19.99 48.64
C GLN A 635 -59.00 20.52 47.79
N LEU A 636 -59.60 19.68 46.94
CA LEU A 636 -60.78 20.04 46.16
C LEU A 636 -62.02 20.25 47.04
N LYS A 637 -62.25 19.38 48.04
CA LYS A 637 -63.35 19.54 48.99
C LYS A 637 -63.24 20.80 49.84
N ALA A 638 -62.03 21.22 50.21
CA ALA A 638 -61.81 22.50 50.90
C ALA A 638 -62.28 23.71 50.07
N ARG A 639 -62.47 23.55 48.75
CA ARG A 639 -63.03 24.55 47.83
C ARG A 639 -64.52 24.33 47.54
N ASN A 640 -65.19 23.45 48.28
CA ASN A 640 -66.57 23.01 48.04
C ASN A 640 -66.80 22.34 46.67
N ILE A 641 -65.74 21.90 45.98
CA ILE A 641 -65.88 21.16 44.72
C ILE A 641 -66.32 19.73 45.05
N ARG A 642 -67.37 19.27 44.38
CA ARG A 642 -67.93 17.94 44.61
C ARG A 642 -67.11 16.88 43.88
N ILE A 643 -66.90 15.73 44.50
CA ILE A 643 -66.12 14.64 43.93
C ILE A 643 -66.98 13.40 43.77
N ALA A 644 -66.95 12.79 42.59
CA ALA A 644 -67.61 11.52 42.30
C ALA A 644 -66.62 10.47 41.77
N ILE A 645 -66.88 9.21 42.10
CA ILE A 645 -66.23 8.06 41.45
C ILE A 645 -67.14 7.58 40.32
N ASP A 646 -66.58 7.41 39.13
CA ASP A 646 -67.27 6.88 37.94
C ASP A 646 -66.92 5.41 37.66
N ASP A 647 -67.80 4.74 36.91
CA ASP A 647 -67.70 3.32 36.51
C ASP A 647 -67.48 2.36 37.68
N PHE A 648 -68.16 2.61 38.82
CA PHE A 648 -68.01 1.81 40.02
C PHE A 648 -68.49 0.37 39.85
N GLY A 649 -67.64 -0.58 40.25
CA GLY A 649 -67.84 -2.03 40.17
C GLY A 649 -67.07 -2.72 39.04
N THR A 650 -66.26 -1.96 38.27
CA THR A 650 -65.42 -2.48 37.18
C THR A 650 -63.97 -2.71 37.59
N GLY A 651 -63.55 -2.15 38.74
CA GLY A 651 -62.24 -2.41 39.36
C GLY A 651 -62.30 -3.55 40.38
N TYR A 652 -61.15 -4.15 40.69
CA TYR A 652 -61.02 -5.16 41.76
C TYR A 652 -61.08 -4.54 43.18
N SER A 653 -61.62 -3.33 43.35
CA SER A 653 -61.69 -2.66 44.65
C SER A 653 -62.89 -3.15 45.45
N SER A 654 -62.64 -3.50 46.71
CA SER A 654 -63.68 -3.81 47.68
C SER A 654 -64.21 -2.52 48.29
N LEU A 655 -65.55 -2.34 48.37
CA LEU A 655 -66.32 -1.28 49.07
C LEU A 655 -65.71 -0.74 50.39
N SER A 656 -64.86 -1.53 51.04
CA SER A 656 -64.10 -1.15 52.22
C SER A 656 -63.03 -0.09 51.97
N ARG A 657 -62.45 0.00 50.76
CA ARG A 657 -61.38 0.97 50.42
C ARG A 657 -61.95 2.37 50.18
N GLU A 658 -63.16 2.45 49.67
CA GLU A 658 -63.86 3.70 49.35
C GLU A 658 -64.36 4.41 50.60
N ARG A 659 -64.46 3.71 51.74
CA ARG A 659 -64.82 4.31 53.02
C ARG A 659 -63.83 5.39 53.46
N ASP A 660 -62.58 5.26 53.05
CA ASP A 660 -61.49 6.17 53.43
C ASP A 660 -61.24 7.27 52.37
N LEU A 661 -61.95 7.23 51.23
CA LEU A 661 -61.85 8.23 50.18
C LEU A 661 -62.75 9.43 50.47
N ALA A 662 -62.19 10.63 50.30
CA ALA A 662 -62.90 11.89 50.46
C ALA A 662 -63.82 12.20 49.25
N VAL A 663 -64.83 11.37 48.99
CA VAL A 663 -65.76 11.49 47.86
C VAL A 663 -67.19 11.77 48.32
N ASP A 664 -68.03 12.35 47.44
CA ASP A 664 -69.41 12.77 47.75
C ASP A 664 -70.48 11.98 47.00
N ALA A 665 -70.08 11.21 45.99
CA ALA A 665 -70.97 10.40 45.17
C ALA A 665 -70.20 9.25 44.52
N ILE A 666 -70.95 8.19 44.21
CA ILE A 666 -70.49 7.04 43.44
C ILE A 666 -71.51 6.86 42.30
N LYS A 667 -71.01 6.78 41.07
CA LYS A 667 -71.81 6.46 39.87
C LYS A 667 -71.62 4.96 39.60
N ILE A 668 -72.73 4.23 39.63
CA ILE A 668 -72.75 2.79 39.39
C ILE A 668 -72.49 2.56 37.90
N ASP A 669 -71.57 1.65 37.57
CA ASP A 669 -71.29 1.30 36.19
C ASP A 669 -72.55 0.79 35.47
N LYS A 670 -72.65 1.13 34.19
CA LYS A 670 -73.82 0.81 33.36
C LYS A 670 -74.11 -0.70 33.31
N SER A 671 -73.09 -1.57 33.40
CA SER A 671 -73.25 -3.03 33.35
C SER A 671 -74.05 -3.62 34.53
N PHE A 672 -74.25 -2.87 35.61
CA PHE A 672 -75.13 -3.28 36.72
C PHE A 672 -76.59 -2.89 36.51
N ILE A 673 -76.87 -2.01 35.54
CA ILE A 673 -78.21 -1.49 35.24
C ILE A 673 -78.76 -2.06 33.92
N ASP A 674 -77.89 -2.25 32.92
CA ASP A 674 -78.18 -2.98 31.68
C ASP A 674 -78.47 -4.47 31.95
#